data_AF-A0A433WN24-F1
#
_entry.id   AF-A0A433WN24-F1
#
_cell.length_a   1.000
_cell.length_b   1.000
_cell.length_c   1.000
_cell.angle_alpha   90.00
_cell.angle_beta   90.00
_cell.angle_gamma   90.00
#
_symmetry.space_group_name_H-M   'P 1'
#
loop_
_entity.id
_entity.type
_entity.pdbx_description
1 polymer ?
#
loop_
_entity_poly.entity_id
_entity_poly.type
_entity_poly.pdbx_seq_one_letter_code
_entity_poly.pdbx_strand_id
1 'polypeptide(L)'
;MKQLFALLLCCQLAYAQPQPQHNLHFNTLAHSWDEAMPLGNGILGALIWEKNGHLRFSLDRADLWDLRPMKGLDRKEFSYKWVQEQVAKKDYGIVQEYFDAPYEEQAAPCKIPGGALEFDTRQWGAATSVQLDIKNAVCQVAWKNGVTLTTFVHATDPVGRFRFEHAGKDFQPLLIPPAYAGDARQAAGGSVAGDDLARLGYEQGHVNSNGQTLTYLQKGWNGFEYEIAVTWKRVAGDAIEGVWSISSHYPGEKAVRASRVAGARIQQPYAKDYTQHIRWWQQFWQQSAIRLPDSLLEKQWYLEQYKFGSVARSKSPVITLQAVWTADNGRLPPWKGDVHNDLNTQLSYWPSYSGNHLEEAQSFTNWLNKVKGTSKNYTQQYYGSSGLNVPGVQTLDGQPMGGWIQYSCSPTVSAWLAQHFYWQWKYSMDSNFLRRQAWPWIKETAAFLESVTIKNAAGQRQLPISSSPEFNDNNITAWFPQTTNYDLSLMRYAFSIAAETAGSLSLPAEAAHWKAVLHSLPPLALSPAGEMLIAPGEPYTHSHRHFSHMMSVYPLGLVRMENGEKEQAIIRNSIHLLDSIGPRGWCGYSYSWLGNMKARAWDGEGAAAALRIFAKAFCLPNSFHANGDQTKSGYSGFTYRPFTLEGNFAFAGGLQEMLLQSYAGYIHVFPAVPSSWQELSFDKLRAEGAFLVSAARSGGQVTQVTIAAEKGGKARLKLPFRTWYPSREQGVIAKELKDGFMEITFRKGGSIQLNNGYE
;
A
#
# COMPACT_ATOMS: atom_id res chain seq x y z
N MET A 1 -20.03 28.04 -46.66
CA MET A 1 -20.17 27.38 -45.33
C MET A 1 -18.96 26.50 -45.01
N LYS A 2 -17.76 27.07 -45.10
CA LYS A 2 -16.48 26.49 -44.69
C LYS A 2 -15.82 27.58 -43.86
N GLN A 3 -15.97 27.54 -42.53
CA GLN A 3 -15.29 28.37 -41.52
C GLN A 3 -16.12 28.37 -40.23
N LEU A 4 -16.24 27.23 -39.53
CA LEU A 4 -16.71 27.21 -38.12
C LEU A 4 -16.53 25.83 -37.46
N PHE A 5 -15.38 25.16 -37.66
CA PHE A 5 -15.04 23.91 -36.94
C PHE A 5 -13.51 23.71 -36.86
N ALA A 6 -12.78 24.74 -36.44
CA ALA A 6 -11.32 24.67 -36.29
C ALA A 6 -10.82 25.50 -35.09
N LEU A 7 -11.51 25.38 -33.95
CA LEU A 7 -11.10 25.99 -32.69
C LEU A 7 -11.37 25.01 -31.55
N LEU A 8 -10.64 23.88 -31.51
CA LEU A 8 -10.58 22.98 -30.33
C LEU A 8 -9.46 21.92 -30.38
N LEU A 9 -8.34 22.16 -31.07
CA LEU A 9 -7.21 21.21 -31.09
C LEU A 9 -5.85 21.88 -30.94
N CYS A 10 -5.74 22.79 -29.97
CA CYS A 10 -4.47 23.17 -29.36
C CYS A 10 -4.67 23.37 -27.86
N CYS A 11 -5.32 22.43 -27.16
CA CYS A 11 -5.00 22.24 -25.76
C CYS A 11 -3.60 21.65 -25.71
N GLN A 12 -2.61 22.53 -25.61
CA GLN A 12 -1.33 22.18 -25.02
C GLN A 12 -1.63 21.29 -23.80
N LEU A 13 -1.00 20.12 -23.76
CA LEU A 13 -1.04 19.18 -22.65
C LEU A 13 -0.64 19.93 -21.38
N ALA A 14 -1.63 20.58 -20.73
CA ALA A 14 -1.46 21.21 -19.44
C ALA A 14 -1.13 20.06 -18.50
N TYR A 15 0.14 20.01 -18.09
CA TYR A 15 0.75 18.92 -17.35
C TYR A 15 -0.25 18.33 -16.34
N ALA A 16 -0.52 17.04 -16.53
CA ALA A 16 -0.95 16.06 -15.55
C ALA A 16 -0.65 16.48 -14.10
N GLN A 17 -1.54 17.22 -13.45
CA GLN A 17 -1.37 17.72 -12.09
C GLN A 17 -2.73 17.70 -11.39
N PRO A 18 -2.76 17.46 -10.06
CA PRO A 18 -3.97 17.64 -9.28
C PRO A 18 -4.54 19.04 -9.45
N GLN A 19 -5.86 19.12 -9.51
CA GLN A 19 -6.64 20.35 -9.63
C GLN A 19 -7.25 20.71 -8.28
N PRO A 20 -7.67 21.98 -8.05
CA PRO A 20 -8.27 22.39 -6.79
C PRO A 20 -9.46 21.54 -6.34
N GLN A 21 -10.24 20.98 -7.28
CA GLN A 21 -11.36 20.07 -6.98
C GLN A 21 -10.93 18.75 -6.31
N HIS A 22 -9.67 18.35 -6.48
CA HIS A 22 -9.11 17.14 -5.87
C HIS A 22 -8.67 17.38 -4.42
N ASN A 23 -8.49 18.64 -3.99
CA ASN A 23 -8.08 18.99 -2.64
C ASN A 23 -9.13 18.60 -1.58
N LEU A 24 -8.68 18.50 -0.33
CA LEU A 24 -9.57 18.49 0.82
C LEU A 24 -9.82 19.93 1.26
N HIS A 25 -11.08 20.29 1.45
CA HIS A 25 -11.50 21.62 1.90
C HIS A 25 -12.67 21.49 2.87
N PHE A 26 -12.55 22.14 4.02
CA PHE A 26 -13.57 22.18 5.06
C PHE A 26 -13.65 23.59 5.66
N ASN A 27 -14.76 23.87 6.34
CA ASN A 27 -14.97 25.15 7.03
C ASN A 27 -14.59 25.08 8.51
N THR A 28 -14.26 23.90 9.03
CA THR A 28 -13.85 23.67 10.43
C THR A 28 -12.70 22.67 10.48
N LEU A 29 -11.90 22.73 11.54
CA LEU A 29 -10.96 21.65 11.84
C LEU A 29 -11.73 20.39 12.25
N ALA A 30 -11.16 19.22 11.99
CA ALA A 30 -11.70 17.98 12.51
C ALA A 30 -11.61 17.95 14.04
N HIS A 31 -12.58 17.33 14.71
CA HIS A 31 -12.57 17.17 16.18
C HIS A 31 -12.07 15.78 16.63
N SER A 32 -11.59 14.99 15.67
CA SER A 32 -11.10 13.64 15.84
C SER A 32 -9.85 13.46 14.98
N TRP A 33 -8.90 12.69 15.49
CA TRP A 33 -7.59 12.52 14.84
C TRP A 33 -7.69 11.72 13.53
N ASP A 34 -8.67 10.81 13.42
CA ASP A 34 -8.89 9.96 12.25
C ASP A 34 -9.57 10.71 11.09
N GLU A 35 -10.10 11.91 11.33
CA GLU A 35 -10.61 12.84 10.29
C GLU A 35 -9.67 14.02 10.03
N ALA A 36 -8.51 14.07 10.69
CA ALA A 36 -7.54 15.15 10.57
C ALA A 36 -6.93 15.28 9.18
N MET A 37 -6.33 16.43 8.87
CA MET A 37 -5.57 16.60 7.62
C MET A 37 -4.23 15.85 7.71
N PRO A 38 -3.99 14.85 6.84
CA PRO A 38 -2.76 14.09 6.86
C PRO A 38 -1.64 14.81 6.09
N LEU A 39 -0.45 14.81 6.66
CA LEU A 39 0.80 15.23 6.02
C LEU A 39 1.87 14.17 6.27
N GLY A 40 2.76 13.92 5.30
CA GLY A 40 3.86 12.97 5.48
C GLY A 40 4.91 13.02 4.38
N ASN A 41 6.05 12.36 4.61
CA ASN A 41 7.15 12.26 3.65
C ASN A 41 7.81 10.87 3.58
N GLY A 42 7.11 9.85 4.06
CA GLY A 42 7.59 8.47 4.18
C GLY A 42 8.37 8.17 5.47
N ILE A 43 8.85 9.18 6.21
CA ILE A 43 9.49 8.96 7.50
C ILE A 43 8.77 9.68 8.65
N LEU A 44 8.40 10.94 8.47
CA LEU A 44 7.60 11.72 9.41
C LEU A 44 6.16 11.83 8.92
N GLY A 45 5.24 11.92 9.86
CA GLY A 45 3.84 12.24 9.61
C GLY A 45 3.31 13.25 10.61
N ALA A 46 2.30 13.99 10.18
CA ALA A 46 1.49 14.85 11.03
C ALA A 46 0.01 14.76 10.68
N LEU A 47 -0.85 14.81 11.69
CA LEU A 47 -2.30 14.96 11.57
C LEU A 47 -2.72 16.31 12.14
N ILE A 48 -3.37 17.17 11.34
CA ILE A 48 -3.77 18.53 11.73
C ILE A 48 -5.27 18.57 12.04
N TRP A 49 -5.63 18.85 13.29
CA TRP A 49 -7.01 18.83 13.79
C TRP A 49 -7.18 19.70 15.03
N GLU A 50 -8.37 19.72 15.63
CA GLU A 50 -8.68 20.47 16.84
C GLU A 50 -9.00 19.53 18.02
N LYS A 51 -8.33 19.75 19.16
CA LYS A 51 -8.60 19.06 20.42
C LYS A 51 -8.87 20.08 21.52
N ASN A 52 -10.07 20.06 22.09
CA ASN A 52 -10.47 20.95 23.20
C ASN A 52 -10.23 22.46 22.92
N GLY A 53 -10.44 22.90 21.66
CA GLY A 53 -10.21 24.29 21.23
C GLY A 53 -8.74 24.65 20.95
N HIS A 54 -7.83 23.68 21.03
CA HIS A 54 -6.43 23.83 20.59
C HIS A 54 -6.27 23.23 19.19
N LEU A 55 -5.58 23.94 18.31
CA LEU A 55 -5.03 23.33 17.11
C LEU A 55 -3.97 22.32 17.52
N ARG A 56 -4.09 21.10 17.04
CA ARG A 56 -3.23 19.97 17.38
C ARG A 56 -2.58 19.38 16.14
N PHE A 57 -1.27 19.18 16.23
CA PHE A 57 -0.50 18.40 15.28
C PHE A 57 -0.13 17.08 15.97
N SER A 58 -0.81 15.98 15.66
CA SER A 58 -0.34 14.66 16.10
C SER A 58 0.90 14.31 15.31
N LEU A 59 2.04 14.19 15.97
CA LEU A 59 3.33 13.96 15.35
C LEU A 59 3.72 12.48 15.45
N ASP A 60 4.24 11.95 14.36
CA ASP A 60 4.63 10.54 14.32
C ASP A 60 5.80 10.30 13.35
N ARG A 61 6.43 9.14 13.49
CA ARG A 61 7.54 8.69 12.67
C ARG A 61 7.46 7.19 12.42
N ALA A 62 7.69 6.76 11.18
CA ALA A 62 7.46 5.39 10.72
C ALA A 62 8.27 4.31 11.48
N ASP A 63 9.44 4.68 12.03
CA ASP A 63 10.36 3.77 12.72
C ASP A 63 10.34 3.92 14.26
N LEU A 64 9.29 4.51 14.84
CA LEU A 64 9.05 4.46 16.29
C LEU A 64 8.39 3.14 16.67
N TRP A 65 9.22 2.20 17.14
CA TRP A 65 8.77 0.85 17.48
C TRP A 65 9.33 0.40 18.82
N ASP A 66 8.49 -0.32 19.55
CA ASP A 66 8.95 -1.26 20.54
C ASP A 66 9.24 -2.60 19.85
N LEU A 67 10.53 -2.96 19.80
CA LEU A 67 11.02 -4.19 19.16
C LEU A 67 11.28 -5.31 20.18
N ARG A 68 10.59 -5.31 21.33
CA ARG A 68 10.61 -6.45 22.26
C ARG A 68 10.28 -7.74 21.52
N PRO A 69 11.04 -8.83 21.71
CA PRO A 69 10.66 -10.12 21.17
C PRO A 69 9.30 -10.57 21.69
N MET A 70 8.48 -11.16 20.83
CA MET A 70 7.23 -11.77 21.26
C MET A 70 7.52 -13.01 22.14
N LYS A 71 6.88 -13.08 23.31
CA LYS A 71 7.02 -14.23 24.22
C LYS A 71 6.60 -15.52 23.54
N GLY A 72 7.37 -16.59 23.75
CA GLY A 72 7.01 -17.94 23.34
C GLY A 72 7.52 -18.34 21.96
N LEU A 73 8.01 -17.40 21.15
CA LEU A 73 8.54 -17.71 19.82
C LEU A 73 10.01 -18.18 19.83
N ASP A 74 10.68 -18.12 20.98
CA ASP A 74 12.02 -18.66 21.22
C ASP A 74 12.01 -20.15 21.63
N ARG A 75 10.81 -20.71 21.82
CA ARG A 75 10.60 -22.10 22.22
C ARG A 75 11.02 -23.10 21.14
N LYS A 76 11.37 -24.32 21.54
CA LYS A 76 11.67 -25.41 20.61
C LYS A 76 10.43 -25.89 19.85
N GLU A 77 9.25 -25.72 20.46
CA GLU A 77 7.94 -26.04 19.91
C GLU A 77 7.52 -25.06 18.81
N PHE A 78 8.18 -23.91 18.68
CA PHE A 78 7.96 -22.99 17.57
C PHE A 78 8.53 -23.56 16.27
N SER A 79 7.82 -24.55 15.74
CA SER A 79 8.18 -25.33 14.56
C SER A 79 6.93 -25.73 13.79
N TYR A 80 6.98 -25.58 12.47
CA TYR A 80 5.92 -26.01 11.57
C TYR A 80 5.59 -27.50 11.72
N LYS A 81 6.62 -28.34 11.93
CA LYS A 81 6.44 -29.77 12.18
C LYS A 81 5.68 -30.04 13.49
N TRP A 82 6.00 -29.31 14.54
CA TRP A 82 5.31 -29.46 15.82
C TRP A 82 3.83 -29.04 15.69
N VAL A 83 3.54 -27.95 14.99
CA VAL A 83 2.15 -27.53 14.71
C VAL A 83 1.39 -28.61 13.92
N GLN A 84 2.00 -29.20 12.89
CA GLN A 84 1.42 -30.32 12.15
C GLN A 84 1.05 -31.48 13.06
N GLU A 85 1.94 -31.85 13.98
CA GLU A 85 1.70 -32.94 14.95
C GLU A 85 0.54 -32.63 15.90
N GLN A 86 0.40 -31.37 16.36
CA GLN A 86 -0.72 -30.98 17.22
C GLN A 86 -2.06 -30.94 16.49
N VAL A 87 -2.07 -30.42 15.26
CA VAL A 87 -3.27 -30.45 14.39
C VAL A 87 -3.71 -31.89 14.14
N ALA A 88 -2.77 -32.80 13.84
CA ALA A 88 -3.07 -34.22 13.65
C ALA A 88 -3.62 -34.90 14.91
N LYS A 89 -3.14 -34.51 16.10
CA LYS A 89 -3.66 -34.97 17.40
C LYS A 89 -4.99 -34.33 17.82
N LYS A 90 -5.47 -33.33 17.07
CA LYS A 90 -6.60 -32.47 17.43
C LYS A 90 -6.40 -31.70 18.74
N ASP A 91 -5.15 -31.45 19.11
CA ASP A 91 -4.76 -30.68 20.30
C ASP A 91 -4.35 -29.26 19.88
N TYR A 92 -5.28 -28.49 19.33
CA TYR A 92 -4.95 -27.15 18.82
C TYR A 92 -4.84 -26.09 19.91
N GLY A 93 -5.48 -26.31 21.08
CA GLY A 93 -5.49 -25.34 22.17
C GLY A 93 -4.08 -24.98 22.65
N ILE A 94 -3.16 -25.95 22.71
CA ILE A 94 -1.78 -25.70 23.11
C ILE A 94 -1.00 -24.86 22.08
N VAL A 95 -1.35 -24.97 20.79
CA VAL A 95 -0.78 -24.13 19.72
C VAL A 95 -1.21 -22.68 19.94
N GLN A 96 -2.51 -22.47 20.18
CA GLN A 96 -3.08 -21.15 20.40
C GLN A 96 -2.53 -20.50 21.67
N GLU A 97 -2.41 -21.26 22.76
CA GLU A 97 -1.82 -20.79 24.02
C GLU A 97 -0.37 -20.30 23.81
N TYR A 98 0.42 -21.01 23.00
CA TYR A 98 1.84 -20.72 22.86
C TYR A 98 2.15 -19.60 21.89
N PHE A 99 1.38 -19.48 20.80
CA PHE A 99 1.75 -18.63 19.67
C PHE A 99 0.71 -17.57 19.31
N ASP A 100 -0.56 -17.76 19.70
CA ASP A 100 -1.63 -16.81 19.37
C ASP A 100 -1.94 -15.88 20.57
N ALA A 101 -2.15 -16.46 21.76
CA ALA A 101 -2.52 -15.72 22.96
C ALA A 101 -1.50 -14.63 23.34
N PRO A 102 -0.17 -14.83 23.25
CA PRO A 102 0.80 -13.78 23.56
C PRO A 102 0.64 -12.52 22.69
N TYR A 103 0.22 -12.66 21.43
CA TYR A 103 0.00 -11.51 20.54
C TYR A 103 -1.16 -10.64 21.04
N GLU A 104 -2.24 -11.24 21.53
CA GLU A 104 -3.39 -10.52 22.09
C GLU A 104 -3.12 -9.98 23.51
N GLU A 105 -2.38 -10.72 24.32
CA GLU A 105 -2.20 -10.40 25.73
C GLU A 105 -1.12 -9.34 25.97
N GLN A 106 -0.11 -9.24 25.12
CA GLN A 106 1.04 -8.36 25.32
C GLN A 106 0.92 -7.07 24.56
N ALA A 107 1.37 -5.96 25.16
CA ALA A 107 1.40 -4.66 24.51
C ALA A 107 2.44 -4.60 23.37
N ALA A 108 3.63 -5.14 23.60
CA ALA A 108 4.76 -5.16 22.67
C ALA A 108 4.99 -6.56 22.07
N PRO A 109 5.76 -6.70 20.97
CA PRO A 109 6.24 -5.64 20.08
C PRO A 109 5.09 -4.87 19.42
N CYS A 110 5.33 -3.61 19.07
CA CYS A 110 4.34 -2.75 18.40
C CYS A 110 4.98 -1.47 17.86
N LYS A 111 4.34 -0.84 16.89
CA LYS A 111 4.58 0.58 16.61
C LYS A 111 4.07 1.44 17.77
N ILE A 112 4.74 2.55 18.07
CA ILE A 112 4.34 3.50 19.13
C ILE A 112 4.12 4.91 18.55
N PRO A 113 3.17 5.70 19.09
CA PRO A 113 2.95 7.07 18.66
C PRO A 113 4.09 7.99 19.15
N GLY A 114 4.42 9.01 18.35
CA GLY A 114 5.44 10.00 18.67
C GLY A 114 5.03 10.96 19.79
N GLY A 115 4.09 11.87 19.50
CA GLY A 115 3.64 12.90 20.45
C GLY A 115 2.76 13.93 19.74
N ALA A 116 2.64 15.14 20.28
CA ALA A 116 1.93 16.19 19.56
C ALA A 116 2.44 17.60 19.85
N LEU A 117 2.16 18.51 18.94
CA LEU A 117 2.20 19.94 19.21
C LEU A 117 0.78 20.47 19.38
N GLU A 118 0.59 21.37 20.34
CA GLU A 118 -0.65 22.12 20.48
C GLU A 118 -0.39 23.63 20.41
N PHE A 119 -1.33 24.34 19.82
CA PHE A 119 -1.35 25.79 19.76
C PHE A 119 -2.69 26.25 20.34
N ASP A 120 -2.65 27.18 21.30
CA ASP A 120 -3.88 27.70 21.90
C ASP A 120 -4.60 28.63 20.91
N THR A 121 -5.68 28.13 20.32
CA THR A 121 -6.47 28.85 19.31
C THR A 121 -7.81 29.35 19.85
N ARG A 122 -8.09 29.17 21.14
CA ARG A 122 -9.41 29.45 21.74
C ARG A 122 -9.82 30.91 21.61
N GLN A 123 -8.85 31.83 21.62
CA GLN A 123 -9.10 33.26 21.47
C GLN A 123 -9.22 33.72 20.00
N TRP A 124 -8.96 32.84 19.02
CA TRP A 124 -8.97 33.22 17.60
C TRP A 124 -10.35 33.09 16.94
N GLY A 125 -11.31 32.51 17.65
CA GLY A 125 -12.63 32.14 17.13
C GLY A 125 -12.57 30.86 16.31
N ALA A 126 -13.67 30.52 15.63
CA ALA A 126 -13.73 29.35 14.77
C ALA A 126 -12.79 29.49 13.57
N ALA A 127 -12.23 28.37 13.13
CA ALA A 127 -11.64 28.27 11.79
C ALA A 127 -12.71 28.61 10.75
N THR A 128 -12.31 29.29 9.67
CA THR A 128 -13.18 29.69 8.56
C THR A 128 -12.83 28.94 7.27
N SER A 129 -11.62 28.39 7.18
CA SER A 129 -11.17 27.56 6.07
C SER A 129 -10.05 26.62 6.53
N VAL A 130 -10.15 25.35 6.16
CA VAL A 130 -9.14 24.31 6.37
C VAL A 130 -8.94 23.61 5.04
N GLN A 131 -7.74 23.71 4.47
CA GLN A 131 -7.45 23.16 3.15
C GLN A 131 -6.18 22.31 3.19
N LEU A 132 -6.23 21.14 2.57
CA LEU A 132 -5.03 20.41 2.15
C LEU A 132 -4.91 20.49 0.64
N ASP A 133 -3.93 21.28 0.18
CA ASP A 133 -3.55 21.33 -1.23
C ASP A 133 -2.66 20.14 -1.57
N ILE A 134 -3.22 19.09 -2.16
CA ILE A 134 -2.49 17.84 -2.44
C ILE A 134 -1.48 17.99 -3.58
N LYS A 135 -1.64 19.01 -4.43
CA LYS A 135 -0.65 19.32 -5.48
C LYS A 135 0.69 19.71 -4.86
N ASN A 136 0.63 20.50 -3.80
CA ASN A 136 1.82 21.01 -3.11
C ASN A 136 2.09 20.30 -1.78
N ALA A 137 1.16 19.48 -1.27
CA ALA A 137 1.17 18.84 0.04
C ALA A 137 1.26 19.81 1.24
N VAL A 138 0.49 20.89 1.15
CA VAL A 138 0.49 21.97 2.14
C VAL A 138 -0.88 22.07 2.78
N CYS A 139 -0.93 22.07 4.11
CA CYS A 139 -2.13 22.34 4.88
C CYS A 139 -2.19 23.83 5.25
N GLN A 140 -3.34 24.45 5.02
CA GLN A 140 -3.61 25.84 5.34
C GLN A 140 -4.87 25.95 6.20
N VAL A 141 -4.79 26.79 7.23
CA VAL A 141 -5.93 27.08 8.11
C VAL A 141 -6.06 28.58 8.27
N ALA A 142 -7.28 29.10 8.19
CA ALA A 142 -7.60 30.49 8.48
C ALA A 142 -8.63 30.56 9.61
N TRP A 143 -8.49 31.55 10.49
CA TRP A 143 -9.41 31.82 11.59
C TRP A 143 -10.12 33.16 11.40
N LYS A 144 -11.28 33.31 12.06
CA LYS A 144 -12.14 34.50 11.95
C LYS A 144 -11.44 35.81 12.32
N ASN A 145 -10.50 35.77 13.26
CA ASN A 145 -9.73 36.95 13.67
C ASN A 145 -8.60 37.35 12.70
N GLY A 146 -8.44 36.66 11.58
CA GLY A 146 -7.43 36.94 10.56
C GLY A 146 -6.11 36.17 10.73
N VAL A 147 -5.97 35.34 11.78
CA VAL A 147 -4.82 34.45 11.91
C VAL A 147 -4.83 33.43 10.78
N THR A 148 -3.66 33.12 10.23
CA THR A 148 -3.49 32.04 9.25
C THR A 148 -2.33 31.12 9.65
N LEU A 149 -2.44 29.86 9.23
CA LEU A 149 -1.42 28.83 9.32
C LEU A 149 -1.12 28.31 7.92
N THR A 150 0.17 28.15 7.60
CA THR A 150 0.64 27.30 6.49
C THR A 150 1.64 26.29 7.03
N THR A 151 1.35 24.99 6.89
CA THR A 151 2.17 23.90 7.43
C THR A 151 2.36 22.77 6.43
N PHE A 152 3.55 22.16 6.45
CA PHE A 152 3.88 21.00 5.61
C PHE A 152 4.96 20.14 6.28
N VAL A 153 4.96 18.85 5.95
CA VAL A 153 6.11 17.95 6.22
C VAL A 153 7.04 18.02 5.01
N HIS A 154 8.29 18.40 5.22
CA HIS A 154 9.25 18.58 4.14
C HIS A 154 9.41 17.27 3.35
N ALA A 155 9.38 17.34 2.02
CA ALA A 155 9.16 16.14 1.19
C ALA A 155 10.31 15.11 1.21
N THR A 156 11.53 15.54 1.56
CA THR A 156 12.74 14.70 1.58
C THR A 156 13.45 14.68 2.94
N ASP A 157 13.59 15.83 3.59
CA ASP A 157 14.23 15.95 4.89
C ASP A 157 13.26 15.65 6.06
N PRO A 158 13.75 15.08 7.18
CA PRO A 158 12.93 14.72 8.34
C PRO A 158 12.60 15.94 9.21
N VAL A 159 11.90 16.92 8.64
CA VAL A 159 11.42 18.12 9.34
C VAL A 159 10.01 18.48 8.90
N GLY A 160 9.19 18.94 9.84
CA GLY A 160 7.96 19.66 9.53
C GLY A 160 8.15 21.17 9.74
N ARG A 161 7.50 21.96 8.90
CA ARG A 161 7.54 23.42 8.92
C ARG A 161 6.15 23.95 9.18
N PHE A 162 6.02 24.93 10.07
CA PHE A 162 4.80 25.73 10.21
C PHE A 162 5.13 27.22 10.13
N ARG A 163 4.18 27.98 9.61
CA ARG A 163 4.22 29.44 9.59
C ARG A 163 2.86 29.98 9.99
N PHE A 164 2.84 30.80 11.03
CA PHE A 164 1.66 31.56 11.43
C PHE A 164 1.82 33.02 11.04
N GLU A 165 0.72 33.63 10.59
CA GLU A 165 0.62 35.07 10.38
C GLU A 165 -0.45 35.64 11.30
N HIS A 166 -0.19 36.82 11.87
CA HIS A 166 -1.10 37.54 12.77
C HIS A 166 -1.43 36.84 14.11
N ALA A 167 -0.68 35.82 14.53
CA ALA A 167 -0.94 35.04 15.76
C ALA A 167 -0.73 35.78 17.10
N GLY A 168 -0.37 37.06 17.07
CA GLY A 168 -0.17 37.89 18.27
C GLY A 168 1.14 37.61 19.02
N LYS A 169 1.37 38.36 20.11
CA LYS A 169 2.64 38.38 20.86
C LYS A 169 2.83 37.20 21.82
N ASP A 170 1.75 36.60 22.30
CA ASP A 170 1.78 35.52 23.31
C ASP A 170 1.81 34.11 22.70
N PHE A 171 2.13 34.00 21.40
CA PHE A 171 2.22 32.71 20.73
C PHE A 171 3.35 31.85 21.31
N GLN A 172 2.98 30.65 21.74
CA GLN A 172 3.92 29.62 22.15
C GLN A 172 3.33 28.23 21.82
N PRO A 173 4.06 27.37 21.08
CA PRO A 173 3.67 25.98 20.93
C PRO A 173 3.81 25.26 22.26
N LEU A 174 2.94 24.28 22.50
CA LEU A 174 3.05 23.30 23.58
C LEU A 174 3.49 21.97 22.97
N LEU A 175 4.45 21.30 23.60
CA LEU A 175 4.85 19.94 23.26
C LEU A 175 4.16 18.97 24.21
N ILE A 176 3.28 18.12 23.68
CA ILE A 176 2.46 17.20 24.45
C ILE A 176 3.05 15.79 24.31
N PRO A 177 3.65 15.21 25.37
CA PRO A 177 4.20 13.87 25.33
C PRO A 177 3.07 12.82 25.33
N PRO A 178 3.28 11.63 24.73
CA PRO A 178 2.38 10.51 24.96
C PRO A 178 2.41 10.07 26.44
N ALA A 179 1.29 9.53 26.91
CA ALA A 179 1.12 9.10 28.29
C ALA A 179 1.57 7.65 28.48
N TYR A 180 2.85 7.46 28.85
CA TYR A 180 3.43 6.14 29.15
C TYR A 180 3.34 5.76 30.64
N ALA A 181 3.06 6.70 31.55
CA ALA A 181 2.85 6.44 32.98
C ALA A 181 1.79 7.38 33.62
N GLY A 182 1.45 7.15 34.89
CA GLY A 182 0.50 7.96 35.69
C GLY A 182 -0.89 7.33 35.85
N ASP A 183 -1.94 8.13 36.11
CA ASP A 183 -3.37 7.72 36.15
C ASP A 183 -3.92 7.25 34.78
N ALA A 184 -3.04 7.04 33.80
CA ALA A 184 -3.37 6.43 32.53
C ALA A 184 -3.96 5.04 32.79
N ARG A 185 -5.10 4.76 32.14
CA ARG A 185 -5.72 3.43 32.19
C ARG A 185 -4.68 2.40 31.71
N GLN A 186 -4.62 1.24 32.35
CA GLN A 186 -3.80 0.10 31.92
C GLN A 186 -4.70 -0.97 31.30
N ALA A 187 -5.77 -0.55 30.63
CA ALA A 187 -6.77 -1.47 30.15
C ALA A 187 -6.26 -2.23 28.93
N ALA A 188 -6.50 -3.54 28.94
CA ALA A 188 -6.36 -4.37 27.76
C ALA A 188 -7.45 -3.99 26.75
N GLY A 189 -7.04 -3.61 25.54
CA GLY A 189 -7.94 -3.41 24.41
C GLY A 189 -7.87 -4.54 23.37
N GLY A 190 -6.88 -5.42 23.50
CA GLY A 190 -6.58 -6.44 22.49
C GLY A 190 -6.04 -5.82 21.20
N SER A 191 -5.81 -6.67 20.20
CA SER A 191 -5.24 -6.24 18.93
C SER A 191 -6.12 -5.22 18.20
N VAL A 192 -7.44 -5.35 18.20
CA VAL A 192 -8.32 -4.48 17.40
C VAL A 192 -8.46 -3.07 17.98
N ALA A 193 -8.74 -2.94 19.29
CA ALA A 193 -8.93 -1.62 19.91
C ALA A 193 -7.61 -0.96 20.33
N GLY A 194 -6.54 -1.74 20.41
CA GLY A 194 -5.23 -1.33 20.90
C GLY A 194 -5.21 -1.21 22.42
N ASP A 195 -4.10 -1.60 23.03
CA ASP A 195 -3.87 -1.45 24.47
C ASP A 195 -3.55 -0.01 24.86
N ASP A 196 -3.78 0.36 26.12
CA ASP A 196 -3.27 1.64 26.62
C ASP A 196 -1.73 1.66 26.62
N LEU A 197 -1.12 2.80 26.24
CA LEU A 197 0.34 2.94 26.12
C LEU A 197 1.10 2.59 27.40
N ALA A 198 0.50 2.84 28.57
CA ALA A 198 1.10 2.55 29.87
C ALA A 198 1.42 1.05 30.08
N ARG A 199 0.75 0.14 29.36
CA ARG A 199 1.06 -1.31 29.40
C ARG A 199 2.46 -1.64 28.86
N LEU A 200 3.10 -0.72 28.14
CA LEU A 200 4.49 -0.88 27.72
C LEU A 200 5.48 -0.81 28.89
N GLY A 201 5.11 -0.21 30.02
CA GLY A 201 5.92 -0.14 31.24
C GLY A 201 7.12 0.82 31.16
N TYR A 202 7.05 1.84 30.31
CA TYR A 202 8.12 2.85 30.23
C TYR A 202 8.01 3.89 31.34
N GLU A 203 9.14 4.43 31.76
CA GLU A 203 9.16 5.67 32.54
C GLU A 203 8.72 6.85 31.67
N GLN A 204 7.93 7.77 32.21
CA GLN A 204 7.47 8.95 31.48
C GLN A 204 8.65 9.91 31.23
N GLY A 205 8.94 10.21 29.96
CA GLY A 205 9.88 11.28 29.62
C GLY A 205 9.35 12.67 29.95
N HIS A 206 10.25 13.65 30.05
CA HIS A 206 9.91 15.03 30.39
C HIS A 206 10.15 16.00 29.22
N VAL A 207 9.28 17.01 29.13
CA VAL A 207 9.46 18.14 28.21
C VAL A 207 10.41 19.14 28.85
N ASN A 208 11.46 19.49 28.13
CA ASN A 208 12.40 20.54 28.50
C ASN A 208 12.17 21.78 27.63
N SER A 209 12.34 22.95 28.24
CA SER A 209 12.25 24.25 27.55
C SER A 209 13.58 24.97 27.63
N ASN A 210 14.04 25.49 26.50
CA ASN A 210 15.21 26.35 26.41
C ASN A 210 14.95 27.46 25.39
N GLY A 211 14.49 28.62 25.88
CA GLY A 211 14.10 29.75 25.02
C GLY A 211 12.96 29.37 24.08
N GLN A 212 13.15 29.55 22.77
CA GLN A 212 12.18 29.15 21.74
C GLN A 212 12.41 27.73 21.22
N THR A 213 12.87 26.83 22.09
CA THR A 213 13.01 25.40 21.77
C THR A 213 12.38 24.57 22.88
N LEU A 214 11.52 23.63 22.49
CA LEU A 214 11.02 22.57 23.36
C LEU A 214 11.59 21.23 22.86
N THR A 215 12.00 20.38 23.80
CA THR A 215 12.42 19.02 23.51
C THR A 215 11.73 18.03 24.43
N TYR A 216 11.49 16.82 23.93
CA TYR A 216 10.99 15.69 24.71
C TYR A 216 11.83 14.48 24.36
N LEU A 217 12.38 13.83 25.39
CA LEU A 217 13.15 12.59 25.24
C LEU A 217 12.40 11.47 25.95
N GLN A 218 12.11 10.39 25.22
CA GLN A 218 11.48 9.19 25.74
C GLN A 218 12.43 8.01 25.60
N LYS A 219 12.70 7.33 26.71
CA LYS A 219 13.41 6.05 26.71
C LYS A 219 12.40 4.92 26.56
N GLY A 220 12.68 3.97 25.68
CA GLY A 220 11.89 2.76 25.51
C GLY A 220 12.68 1.52 25.89
N TRP A 221 12.32 0.40 25.29
CA TRP A 221 12.91 -0.89 25.64
C TRP A 221 14.35 -1.06 25.13
N ASN A 222 15.19 -1.73 25.94
CA ASN A 222 16.56 -2.15 25.58
C ASN A 222 17.45 -1.03 25.00
N GLY A 223 17.40 0.17 25.58
CA GLY A 223 18.23 1.29 25.15
C GLY A 223 17.74 2.01 23.90
N PHE A 224 16.60 1.61 23.32
CA PHE A 224 15.87 2.45 22.36
C PHE A 224 15.44 3.76 23.04
N GLU A 225 15.53 4.87 22.31
CA GLU A 225 14.97 6.15 22.72
C GLU A 225 14.57 6.98 21.50
N TYR A 226 13.66 7.91 21.67
CA TYR A 226 13.34 8.90 20.65
C TYR A 226 13.25 10.30 21.24
N GLU A 227 13.57 11.29 20.41
CA GLU A 227 13.49 12.70 20.75
C GLU A 227 12.55 13.42 19.79
N ILE A 228 11.65 14.24 20.33
CA ILE A 228 10.88 15.24 19.60
C ILE A 228 11.46 16.60 19.92
N ALA A 229 11.62 17.45 18.91
CA ALA A 229 12.00 18.84 19.12
C ALA A 229 11.15 19.77 18.27
N VAL A 230 10.82 20.93 18.82
CA VAL A 230 10.27 22.07 18.09
C VAL A 230 11.06 23.32 18.43
N THR A 231 11.45 24.07 17.41
CA THR A 231 12.12 25.36 17.54
C THR A 231 11.39 26.38 16.68
N TRP A 232 11.13 27.58 17.20
CA TRP A 232 10.43 28.64 16.47
C TRP A 232 11.10 30.00 16.64
N LYS A 233 10.77 30.93 15.75
CA LYS A 233 11.23 32.33 15.82
C LYS A 233 10.17 33.26 15.24
N ARG A 234 10.18 34.51 15.70
CA ARG A 234 9.47 35.61 15.02
C ARG A 234 10.32 36.12 13.86
N VAL A 235 9.68 36.44 12.75
CA VAL A 235 10.29 37.01 11.55
C VAL A 235 9.63 38.36 11.19
N ALA A 236 10.14 39.03 10.17
CA ALA A 236 9.60 40.31 9.72
C ALA A 236 8.08 40.25 9.46
N GLY A 237 7.37 41.31 9.85
CA GLY A 237 5.90 41.37 9.77
C GLY A 237 5.17 40.65 10.92
N ASP A 238 5.86 40.31 12.01
CA ASP A 238 5.33 39.58 13.18
C ASP A 238 4.81 38.15 12.86
N ALA A 239 5.21 37.61 11.72
CA ALA A 239 4.97 36.21 11.41
C ALA A 239 5.85 35.30 12.27
N ILE A 240 5.41 34.08 12.50
CA ILE A 240 6.10 33.09 13.32
C ILE A 240 6.41 31.89 12.46
N GLU A 241 7.68 31.52 12.38
CA GLU A 241 8.13 30.32 11.68
C GLU A 241 8.64 29.31 12.69
N GLY A 242 8.26 28.05 12.51
CA GLY A 242 8.76 26.96 13.32
C GLY A 242 9.16 25.74 12.51
N VAL A 243 10.04 24.96 13.13
CA VAL A 243 10.50 23.66 12.65
C VAL A 243 10.29 22.65 13.76
N TRP A 244 9.71 21.49 13.43
CA TRP A 244 9.71 20.33 14.32
C TRP A 244 10.36 19.13 13.64
N SER A 245 10.87 18.21 14.45
CA SER A 245 11.48 16.95 13.97
C SER A 245 11.31 15.86 15.03
N ILE A 246 11.38 14.60 14.60
CA ILE A 246 11.43 13.42 15.46
C ILE A 246 12.63 12.58 15.03
N SER A 247 13.39 12.09 16.00
CA SER A 247 14.53 11.17 15.79
C SER A 247 14.38 9.94 16.66
N SER A 248 14.55 8.76 16.09
CA SER A 248 14.67 7.46 16.77
C SER A 248 16.14 7.07 16.90
N HIS A 249 16.50 6.42 18.00
CA HIS A 249 17.87 5.98 18.30
C HIS A 249 17.79 4.55 18.84
N TYR A 250 18.22 3.59 18.03
CA TYR A 250 18.37 2.20 18.45
C TYR A 250 19.84 1.92 18.85
N PRO A 251 20.10 1.00 19.79
CA PRO A 251 21.46 0.64 20.16
C PRO A 251 22.31 0.25 18.96
N GLY A 252 23.50 0.86 18.85
CA GLY A 252 24.44 0.59 17.75
C GLY A 252 24.17 1.36 16.45
N GLU A 253 23.04 2.07 16.34
CA GLU A 253 22.75 2.91 15.18
C GLU A 253 23.23 4.36 15.39
N LYS A 254 23.75 4.98 14.32
CA LYS A 254 24.11 6.40 14.34
C LYS A 254 22.90 7.23 13.89
N ALA A 255 22.31 8.00 14.79
CA ALA A 255 21.22 8.93 14.48
C ALA A 255 21.51 10.34 15.00
N VAL A 256 21.02 11.35 14.28
CA VAL A 256 21.11 12.76 14.68
C VAL A 256 19.88 13.11 15.50
N ARG A 257 20.10 13.72 16.67
CA ARG A 257 19.05 14.23 17.56
C ARG A 257 18.14 15.24 16.85
N ALA A 258 16.84 15.11 17.04
CA ALA A 258 15.81 16.02 16.52
C ALA A 258 16.08 17.48 16.93
N SER A 259 16.56 17.72 18.15
CA SER A 259 16.93 19.06 18.64
C SER A 259 18.04 19.71 17.81
N ARG A 260 19.03 18.93 17.38
CA ARG A 260 20.08 19.40 16.46
C ARG A 260 19.54 19.67 15.06
N VAL A 261 18.67 18.81 14.56
CA VAL A 261 18.02 18.97 13.24
C VAL A 261 17.16 20.24 13.22
N ALA A 262 16.27 20.41 14.18
CA ALA A 262 15.37 21.57 14.28
C ALA A 262 16.16 22.87 14.51
N GLY A 263 17.12 22.86 15.44
CA GLY A 263 17.95 24.03 15.76
C GLY A 263 18.84 24.49 14.59
N ALA A 264 19.33 23.57 13.77
CA ALA A 264 20.05 23.92 12.54
C ALA A 264 19.10 24.41 11.43
N ARG A 265 17.94 23.75 11.28
CA ARG A 265 17.00 24.05 10.19
C ARG A 265 16.25 25.36 10.37
N ILE A 266 15.95 25.79 11.60
CA ILE A 266 15.28 27.07 11.86
C ILE A 266 16.12 28.28 11.39
N GLN A 267 17.43 28.13 11.26
CA GLN A 267 18.31 29.17 10.71
C GLN A 267 18.11 29.35 9.19
N GLN A 268 17.56 28.35 8.51
CA GLN A 268 17.25 28.43 7.08
C GLN A 268 15.89 29.11 6.84
N PRO A 269 15.77 29.99 5.82
CA PRO A 269 14.50 30.61 5.47
C PRO A 269 13.41 29.58 5.16
N TYR A 270 12.20 29.78 5.67
CA TYR A 270 11.03 28.93 5.38
C TYR A 270 10.79 28.75 3.88
N ALA A 271 10.94 29.84 3.10
CA ALA A 271 10.75 29.82 1.65
C ALA A 271 11.67 28.82 0.91
N LYS A 272 12.86 28.54 1.46
CA LYS A 272 13.80 27.58 0.87
C LYS A 272 13.27 26.15 0.98
N ASP A 273 12.87 25.75 2.19
CA ASP A 273 12.24 24.45 2.45
C ASP A 273 10.93 24.29 1.67
N TYR A 274 10.11 25.34 1.61
CA TYR A 274 8.86 25.36 0.85
C TYR A 274 9.11 25.10 -0.64
N THR A 275 10.11 25.77 -1.23
CA THR A 275 10.48 25.57 -2.65
C THR A 275 11.00 24.16 -2.93
N GLN A 276 11.83 23.61 -2.04
CA GLN A 276 12.35 22.25 -2.16
C GLN A 276 11.24 21.20 -2.04
N HIS A 277 10.35 21.39 -1.08
CA HIS A 277 9.18 20.55 -0.87
C HIS A 277 8.26 20.52 -2.09
N ILE A 278 7.86 21.69 -2.61
CA ILE A 278 7.01 21.78 -3.81
C ILE A 278 7.69 21.13 -5.02
N ARG A 279 9.00 21.32 -5.20
CA ARG A 279 9.72 20.72 -6.32
C ARG A 279 9.62 19.19 -6.32
N TRP A 280 9.72 18.56 -5.15
CA TRP A 280 9.56 17.12 -5.05
C TRP A 280 8.14 16.69 -5.44
N TRP A 281 7.11 17.37 -4.92
CA TRP A 281 5.71 17.05 -5.26
C TRP A 281 5.40 17.28 -6.75
N GLN A 282 5.98 18.31 -7.37
CA GLN A 282 5.88 18.50 -8.82
C GLN A 282 6.48 17.33 -9.59
N GLN A 283 7.63 16.79 -9.16
CA GLN A 283 8.26 15.63 -9.79
C GLN A 283 7.44 14.34 -9.59
N PHE A 284 6.85 14.18 -8.40
CA PHE A 284 5.93 13.08 -8.10
C PHE A 284 4.71 13.13 -9.03
N TRP A 285 4.03 14.27 -9.12
CA TRP A 285 2.84 14.42 -9.97
C TRP A 285 3.12 14.41 -11.47
N GLN A 286 4.37 14.64 -11.90
CA GLN A 286 4.77 14.53 -13.31
C GLN A 286 4.86 13.07 -13.81
N GLN A 287 4.82 12.09 -12.91
CA GLN A 287 4.93 10.68 -13.29
C GLN A 287 3.70 10.18 -14.04
N SER A 288 2.50 10.49 -13.55
CA SER A 288 1.25 10.08 -14.20
C SER A 288 0.04 10.93 -13.78
N ALA A 289 -1.02 10.90 -14.58
CA ALA A 289 -2.32 11.45 -14.22
C ALA A 289 -3.47 10.75 -14.94
N ILE A 290 -4.69 10.98 -14.44
CA ILE A 290 -5.93 10.51 -15.05
C ILE A 290 -6.94 11.66 -15.15
N ARG A 291 -7.86 11.56 -16.11
CA ARG A 291 -9.04 12.39 -16.25
C ARG A 291 -10.23 11.49 -16.47
N LEU A 292 -11.22 11.56 -15.59
CA LEU A 292 -12.42 10.74 -15.65
C LEU A 292 -13.68 11.60 -15.64
N PRO A 293 -14.79 11.12 -16.22
CA PRO A 293 -16.09 11.78 -16.09
C PRO A 293 -16.73 11.54 -14.72
N ASP A 294 -16.22 10.56 -13.96
CA ASP A 294 -16.61 10.32 -12.57
C ASP A 294 -15.73 11.12 -11.61
N SER A 295 -16.24 12.27 -11.16
CA SER A 295 -15.50 13.18 -10.26
C SER A 295 -15.18 12.56 -8.90
N LEU A 296 -15.99 11.62 -8.42
CA LEU A 296 -15.74 10.95 -7.14
C LEU A 296 -14.53 10.03 -7.26
N LEU A 297 -14.53 9.15 -8.27
CA LEU A 297 -13.42 8.22 -8.46
C LEU A 297 -12.12 8.94 -8.86
N GLU A 298 -12.23 9.99 -9.69
CA GLU A 298 -11.09 10.84 -10.04
C GLU A 298 -10.47 11.48 -8.80
N LYS A 299 -11.29 12.17 -7.99
CA LYS A 299 -10.83 12.80 -6.75
C LYS A 299 -10.19 11.77 -5.81
N GLN A 300 -10.85 10.63 -5.62
CA GLN A 300 -10.33 9.59 -4.74
C GLN A 300 -8.94 9.11 -5.20
N TRP A 301 -8.74 8.84 -6.50
CA TRP A 301 -7.43 8.42 -7.03
C TRP A 301 -6.31 9.41 -6.70
N TYR A 302 -6.55 10.71 -6.89
CA TYR A 302 -5.56 11.74 -6.54
C TYR A 302 -5.29 11.78 -5.02
N LEU A 303 -6.31 11.56 -4.17
CA LEU A 303 -6.12 11.44 -2.73
C LEU A 303 -5.32 10.18 -2.35
N GLU A 304 -5.43 9.09 -3.09
CA GLU A 304 -4.63 7.88 -2.86
C GLU A 304 -3.19 8.03 -3.31
N GLN A 305 -2.96 8.60 -4.49
CA GLN A 305 -1.60 8.91 -4.95
C GLN A 305 -0.91 9.91 -4.01
N TYR A 306 -1.65 10.90 -3.51
CA TYR A 306 -1.16 11.81 -2.48
C TYR A 306 -0.74 11.07 -1.21
N LYS A 307 -1.60 10.18 -0.69
CA LYS A 307 -1.28 9.39 0.51
C LYS A 307 -0.08 8.47 0.24
N PHE A 308 0.02 7.85 -0.93
CA PHE A 308 1.12 6.98 -1.31
C PHE A 308 2.44 7.76 -1.33
N GLY A 309 2.44 8.91 -2.00
CA GLY A 309 3.52 9.89 -1.99
C GLY A 309 3.77 10.54 -0.61
N SER A 310 2.94 10.30 0.41
CA SER A 310 3.21 10.74 1.78
C SER A 310 3.81 9.65 2.66
N VAL A 311 3.74 8.37 2.26
CA VAL A 311 4.14 7.23 3.10
C VAL A 311 5.26 6.37 2.51
N ALA A 312 5.54 6.46 1.20
CA ALA A 312 6.54 5.60 0.55
C ALA A 312 7.68 6.40 -0.07
N ARG A 313 8.93 6.01 0.22
CA ARG A 313 10.16 6.48 -0.42
C ARG A 313 11.13 5.31 -0.57
N SER A 314 12.01 5.37 -1.57
CA SER A 314 13.06 4.34 -1.75
C SER A 314 13.91 4.07 -0.49
N LYS A 315 14.02 5.06 0.41
CA LYS A 315 14.76 4.97 1.68
C LYS A 315 13.87 4.99 2.94
N SER A 316 12.54 5.04 2.81
CA SER A 316 11.64 4.96 3.96
C SER A 316 11.52 3.53 4.48
N PRO A 317 11.07 3.34 5.73
CA PRO A 317 10.45 2.09 6.16
C PRO A 317 9.33 1.63 5.21
N VAL A 318 9.00 0.34 5.28
CA VAL A 318 7.85 -0.26 4.59
C VAL A 318 6.54 0.37 5.08
N ILE A 319 5.52 0.41 4.21
CA ILE A 319 4.16 0.79 4.61
C ILE A 319 3.61 -0.28 5.57
N THR A 320 3.51 0.10 6.84
CA THR A 320 2.78 -0.67 7.86
C THR A 320 1.30 -0.29 7.83
N LEU A 321 0.43 -0.97 8.59
CA LEU A 321 -1.02 -0.77 8.56
C LEU A 321 -1.46 0.71 8.58
N GLN A 322 -0.72 1.55 9.31
CA GLN A 322 -0.99 2.99 9.48
C GLN A 322 0.20 3.89 9.10
N ALA A 323 1.29 3.30 8.60
CA ALA A 323 2.50 3.99 8.12
C ALA A 323 3.02 5.10 9.04
N VAL A 324 2.88 6.37 8.66
CA VAL A 324 3.36 7.56 9.40
C VAL A 324 2.26 8.26 10.21
N TRP A 325 1.06 7.69 10.30
CA TRP A 325 -0.07 8.30 11.02
C TRP A 325 -0.62 7.32 12.06
N THR A 326 -0.15 7.35 13.30
CA THR A 326 -0.73 6.52 14.37
C THR A 326 -1.94 7.20 15.02
N ALA A 327 -2.80 6.38 15.63
CA ALA A 327 -3.91 6.86 16.46
C ALA A 327 -3.43 7.82 17.57
N ASP A 328 -4.11 8.95 17.71
CA ASP A 328 -3.85 9.94 18.78
C ASP A 328 -4.98 9.94 19.82
N ASN A 329 -5.13 8.78 20.46
CA ASN A 329 -6.14 8.51 21.48
C ASN A 329 -5.53 7.95 22.78
N GLY A 330 -4.20 7.97 22.92
CA GLY A 330 -3.48 7.44 24.07
C GLY A 330 -3.35 5.91 24.10
N ARG A 331 -3.68 5.24 22.99
CA ARG A 331 -3.63 3.78 22.85
C ARG A 331 -2.60 3.38 21.80
N LEU A 332 -2.21 2.11 21.85
CA LEU A 332 -1.44 1.45 20.82
C LEU A 332 -2.28 1.33 19.53
N PRO A 333 -1.61 1.33 18.37
CA PRO A 333 -2.29 1.14 17.10
C PRO A 333 -3.02 -0.22 17.03
N PRO A 334 -4.21 -0.26 16.39
CA PRO A 334 -4.85 -1.50 15.97
C PRO A 334 -3.86 -2.45 15.28
N TRP A 335 -3.96 -3.74 15.61
CA TRP A 335 -3.08 -4.83 15.19
C TRP A 335 -1.60 -4.48 15.35
N LYS A 336 -1.29 -3.81 16.47
CA LYS A 336 0.07 -3.37 16.84
C LYS A 336 0.75 -2.46 15.81
N GLY A 337 0.01 -1.95 14.82
CA GLY A 337 0.55 -1.20 13.69
C GLY A 337 1.57 -2.00 12.89
N ASP A 338 1.44 -3.33 12.86
CA ASP A 338 2.44 -4.27 12.35
C ASP A 338 2.66 -4.20 10.82
N VAL A 339 3.65 -4.98 10.34
CA VAL A 339 3.78 -5.29 8.91
C VAL A 339 2.99 -6.58 8.65
N HIS A 340 1.87 -6.44 7.95
CA HIS A 340 0.89 -7.51 7.71
C HIS A 340 0.99 -8.04 6.26
N ASN A 341 1.68 -9.16 6.09
CA ASN A 341 2.12 -9.72 4.79
C ASN A 341 1.26 -10.89 4.30
N ASP A 342 0.07 -11.10 4.84
CA ASP A 342 -0.91 -12.02 4.26
C ASP A 342 -2.01 -11.30 3.45
N LEU A 343 -1.91 -9.96 3.34
CA LEU A 343 -2.78 -9.10 2.53
C LEU A 343 -2.25 -7.64 2.46
N ASN A 344 -2.25 -6.95 3.61
CA ASN A 344 -2.31 -5.49 3.66
C ASN A 344 -1.09 -4.79 3.07
N THR A 345 0.12 -5.28 3.39
CA THR A 345 1.35 -4.66 2.90
C THR A 345 1.46 -4.80 1.38
N GLN A 346 1.07 -5.93 0.78
CA GLN A 346 1.11 -6.11 -0.67
C GLN A 346 0.14 -5.18 -1.40
N LEU A 347 -1.10 -5.09 -0.91
CA LEU A 347 -2.13 -4.18 -1.42
C LEU A 347 -1.65 -2.72 -1.40
N SER A 348 -0.88 -2.36 -0.37
CA SER A 348 -0.36 -1.00 -0.19
C SER A 348 0.58 -0.54 -1.31
N TYR A 349 1.20 -1.48 -2.04
CA TYR A 349 2.12 -1.18 -3.14
C TYR A 349 1.53 -1.43 -4.53
N TRP A 350 0.29 -1.92 -4.65
CA TRP A 350 -0.38 -2.10 -5.95
C TRP A 350 -0.39 -0.86 -6.86
N PRO A 351 -0.65 0.38 -6.36
CA PRO A 351 -0.76 1.53 -7.27
C PRO A 351 0.59 2.03 -7.79
N SER A 352 1.71 1.45 -7.34
CA SER A 352 3.05 1.97 -7.61
C SER A 352 3.57 1.63 -9.01
N TYR A 353 3.27 0.44 -9.52
CA TYR A 353 3.84 -0.05 -10.78
C TYR A 353 3.15 0.59 -11.98
N SER A 354 1.86 0.29 -12.19
CA SER A 354 1.08 0.88 -13.28
C SER A 354 0.89 2.39 -13.13
N GLY A 355 0.88 2.89 -11.90
CA GLY A 355 0.86 4.33 -11.60
C GLY A 355 2.16 5.07 -11.90
N ASN A 356 3.22 4.39 -12.34
CA ASN A 356 4.52 4.97 -12.69
C ASN A 356 5.31 5.59 -11.51
N HIS A 357 5.23 4.96 -10.32
CA HIS A 357 5.92 5.37 -9.09
C HIS A 357 6.90 4.30 -8.60
N LEU A 358 7.85 3.93 -9.47
CA LEU A 358 8.82 2.86 -9.20
C LEU A 358 9.84 3.19 -8.11
N GLU A 359 10.14 4.46 -7.86
CA GLU A 359 11.03 4.86 -6.76
C GLU A 359 10.37 4.60 -5.40
N GLU A 360 9.09 4.94 -5.27
CA GLU A 360 8.28 4.66 -4.09
C GLU A 360 8.05 3.16 -3.92
N ALA A 361 7.82 2.42 -5.01
CA ALA A 361 7.70 0.95 -4.99
C ALA A 361 8.94 0.27 -4.38
N GLN A 362 10.14 0.79 -4.65
CA GLN A 362 11.41 0.25 -4.13
C GLN A 362 11.51 0.28 -2.61
N SER A 363 10.73 1.13 -1.93
CA SER A 363 10.61 1.11 -0.46
C SER A 363 10.42 -0.32 0.06
N PHE A 364 9.54 -1.08 -0.58
CA PHE A 364 9.22 -2.43 -0.14
C PHE A 364 10.37 -3.42 -0.38
N THR A 365 10.89 -3.48 -1.61
CA THR A 365 11.95 -4.44 -1.96
C THR A 365 13.27 -4.13 -1.24
N ASN A 366 13.56 -2.85 -1.00
CA ASN A 366 14.73 -2.43 -0.24
C ASN A 366 14.60 -2.83 1.23
N TRP A 367 13.42 -2.64 1.83
CA TRP A 367 13.15 -3.08 3.19
C TRP A 367 13.23 -4.61 3.32
N LEU A 368 12.61 -5.37 2.41
CA LEU A 368 12.69 -6.83 2.40
C LEU A 368 14.15 -7.32 2.33
N ASN A 369 15.00 -6.67 1.52
CA ASN A 369 16.43 -6.98 1.48
C ASN A 369 17.14 -6.63 2.80
N LYS A 370 16.76 -5.54 3.48
CA LYS A 370 17.32 -5.17 4.80
C LYS A 370 17.02 -6.25 5.85
N VAL A 371 15.80 -6.79 5.87
CA VAL A 371 15.36 -7.80 6.87
C VAL A 371 15.60 -9.24 6.44
N LYS A 372 16.15 -9.48 5.24
CA LYS A 372 16.38 -10.81 4.68
C LYS A 372 17.11 -11.76 5.63
N GLY A 373 18.11 -11.26 6.37
CA GLY A 373 18.83 -12.06 7.36
C GLY A 373 17.91 -12.60 8.47
N THR A 374 17.05 -11.73 9.02
CA THR A 374 16.02 -12.10 10.01
C THR A 374 15.05 -13.13 9.42
N SER A 375 14.59 -12.91 8.18
CA SER A 375 13.69 -13.84 7.50
C SER A 375 14.31 -15.23 7.28
N LYS A 376 15.60 -15.31 6.94
CA LYS A 376 16.32 -16.59 6.84
C LYS A 376 16.43 -17.30 8.18
N ASN A 377 16.70 -16.56 9.26
CA ASN A 377 16.75 -17.14 10.61
C ASN A 377 15.38 -17.69 11.01
N TYR A 378 14.30 -16.94 10.78
CA TYR A 378 12.93 -17.41 10.97
C TYR A 378 12.65 -18.68 10.15
N THR A 379 13.04 -18.70 8.88
CA THR A 379 12.82 -19.86 7.99
C THR A 379 13.52 -21.11 8.53
N GLN A 380 14.77 -20.96 8.97
CA GLN A 380 15.53 -22.05 9.56
C GLN A 380 14.95 -22.50 10.91
N GLN A 381 14.48 -21.57 11.74
CA GLN A 381 13.92 -21.86 13.07
C GLN A 381 12.58 -22.58 12.96
N TYR A 382 11.61 -21.99 12.23
CA TYR A 382 10.24 -22.50 12.19
C TYR A 382 10.08 -23.66 11.20
N TYR A 383 10.69 -23.58 10.01
CA TYR A 383 10.53 -24.60 8.97
C TYR A 383 11.69 -25.60 8.87
N GLY A 384 12.83 -25.33 9.51
CA GLY A 384 14.02 -26.18 9.36
C GLY A 384 14.66 -26.12 7.98
N SER A 385 14.40 -25.07 7.19
CA SER A 385 14.87 -24.94 5.80
C SER A 385 15.86 -23.79 5.62
N SER A 386 16.82 -23.97 4.70
CA SER A 386 17.84 -22.97 4.34
C SER A 386 17.39 -21.99 3.24
N GLY A 387 16.18 -22.17 2.71
CA GLY A 387 15.55 -21.25 1.76
C GLY A 387 15.06 -19.96 2.43
N LEU A 388 14.10 -19.27 1.79
CA LEU A 388 13.55 -18.01 2.28
C LEU A 388 12.02 -18.05 2.39
N ASN A 389 11.53 -17.91 3.63
CA ASN A 389 10.20 -17.49 3.96
C ASN A 389 10.22 -16.23 4.85
N VAL A 390 9.09 -15.56 4.95
CA VAL A 390 8.90 -14.34 5.74
C VAL A 390 7.68 -14.56 6.64
N PRO A 391 7.69 -14.12 7.91
CA PRO A 391 6.47 -14.18 8.72
C PRO A 391 5.36 -13.32 8.10
N GLY A 392 4.13 -13.83 8.13
CA GLY A 392 2.93 -13.09 7.75
C GLY A 392 2.73 -11.86 8.63
N VAL A 393 2.97 -11.99 9.94
CA VAL A 393 2.87 -10.88 10.88
C VAL A 393 4.22 -10.63 11.55
N GLN A 394 4.79 -9.44 11.33
CA GLN A 394 6.15 -9.14 11.77
C GLN A 394 6.38 -7.68 12.20
N THR A 395 7.43 -7.52 13.00
CA THR A 395 7.98 -6.22 13.39
C THR A 395 8.69 -5.52 12.24
N LEU A 396 9.05 -4.25 12.44
CA LEU A 396 9.77 -3.49 11.42
C LEU A 396 11.16 -4.06 11.06
N ASP A 397 11.81 -4.80 11.97
CA ASP A 397 13.09 -5.49 11.73
C ASP A 397 12.93 -6.96 11.29
N GLY A 398 11.69 -7.38 11.04
CA GLY A 398 11.34 -8.66 10.41
C GLY A 398 11.21 -9.85 11.36
N GLN A 399 11.08 -9.60 12.67
CA GLN A 399 10.86 -10.67 13.65
C GLN A 399 9.41 -11.12 13.63
N PRO A 400 9.12 -12.44 13.74
CA PRO A 400 7.76 -12.92 13.83
C PRO A 400 7.09 -12.42 15.11
N MET A 401 5.78 -12.18 15.04
CA MET A 401 4.99 -11.72 16.20
C MET A 401 3.97 -12.74 16.69
N GLY A 402 3.82 -13.90 16.02
CA GLY A 402 2.75 -14.83 16.35
C GLY A 402 1.38 -14.26 15.98
N GLY A 403 0.39 -14.43 16.84
CA GLY A 403 -1.02 -14.32 16.43
C GLY A 403 -1.39 -15.54 15.58
N TRP A 404 -2.61 -15.58 15.06
CA TRP A 404 -3.21 -16.75 14.39
C TRP A 404 -2.23 -17.48 13.47
N ILE A 405 -1.55 -18.52 14.00
CA ILE A 405 -0.31 -19.06 13.43
C ILE A 405 -0.48 -19.69 12.05
N GLN A 406 -1.70 -20.13 11.74
CA GLN A 406 -2.11 -20.60 10.42
C GLN A 406 -1.98 -19.55 9.31
N TYR A 407 -2.07 -18.26 9.65
CA TYR A 407 -1.93 -17.17 8.69
C TYR A 407 -0.62 -16.42 8.93
N SER A 408 -0.29 -16.10 10.18
CA SER A 408 0.90 -15.33 10.57
C SER A 408 2.21 -16.08 10.30
N CYS A 409 2.18 -17.40 10.19
CA CYS A 409 3.31 -18.23 9.78
C CYS A 409 2.94 -19.14 8.61
N SER A 410 2.25 -18.59 7.60
CA SER A 410 1.94 -19.33 6.37
C SER A 410 3.20 -19.67 5.54
N PRO A 411 3.25 -20.85 4.90
CA PRO A 411 4.39 -21.30 4.09
C PRO A 411 4.49 -20.61 2.72
N THR A 412 3.58 -19.70 2.37
CA THR A 412 3.56 -19.08 1.02
C THR A 412 3.67 -17.56 1.04
N VAL A 413 3.83 -16.94 2.21
CA VAL A 413 3.99 -15.47 2.34
C VAL A 413 5.10 -14.94 1.43
N SER A 414 6.29 -15.56 1.46
CA SER A 414 7.42 -15.12 0.61
C SER A 414 7.16 -15.22 -0.88
N ALA A 415 6.25 -16.10 -1.32
CA ALA A 415 5.84 -16.22 -2.73
C ALA A 415 5.08 -14.97 -3.19
N TRP A 416 4.17 -14.44 -2.35
CA TRP A 416 3.49 -13.19 -2.67
C TRP A 416 4.47 -12.02 -2.64
N LEU A 417 5.36 -11.97 -1.65
CA LEU A 417 6.38 -10.93 -1.59
C LEU A 417 7.35 -10.96 -2.80
N ALA A 418 7.67 -12.15 -3.31
CA ALA A 418 8.46 -12.31 -4.53
C ALA A 418 7.79 -11.70 -5.78
N GLN A 419 6.46 -11.56 -5.79
CA GLN A 419 5.74 -10.84 -6.84
C GLN A 419 6.22 -9.40 -6.98
N HIS A 420 6.47 -8.71 -5.86
CA HIS A 420 6.91 -7.31 -5.89
C HIS A 420 8.34 -7.16 -6.43
N PHE A 421 9.22 -8.14 -6.19
CA PHE A 421 10.52 -8.20 -6.87
C PHE A 421 10.38 -8.44 -8.37
N TYR A 422 9.49 -9.35 -8.78
CA TYR A 422 9.21 -9.60 -10.19
C TYR A 422 8.63 -8.37 -10.88
N TRP A 423 7.62 -7.72 -10.30
CA TRP A 423 7.01 -6.50 -10.84
C TRP A 423 7.99 -5.34 -10.90
N GLN A 424 8.79 -5.11 -9.85
CA GLN A 424 9.83 -4.08 -9.88
C GLN A 424 10.77 -4.28 -11.08
N TRP A 425 11.14 -5.52 -11.39
CA TRP A 425 11.91 -5.83 -12.59
C TRP A 425 11.09 -5.64 -13.88
N LYS A 426 9.89 -6.23 -14.00
CA LYS A 426 9.10 -6.18 -15.25
C LYS A 426 8.69 -4.78 -15.67
N TYR A 427 8.41 -3.90 -14.72
CA TYR A 427 8.01 -2.51 -15.00
C TYR A 427 9.21 -1.58 -15.21
N SER A 428 10.39 -1.89 -14.66
CA SER A 428 11.62 -1.09 -14.86
C SER A 428 12.51 -1.59 -16.00
N MET A 429 12.40 -2.89 -16.31
CA MET A 429 13.34 -3.70 -17.08
C MET A 429 14.81 -3.46 -16.68
N ASP A 430 15.06 -3.26 -15.37
CA ASP A 430 16.41 -3.10 -14.83
C ASP A 430 17.12 -4.46 -14.66
N SER A 431 18.07 -4.74 -15.54
CA SER A 431 18.88 -5.96 -15.50
C SER A 431 19.78 -6.08 -14.27
N ASN A 432 20.21 -4.97 -13.69
CA ASN A 432 21.02 -4.99 -12.46
C ASN A 432 20.15 -5.34 -11.26
N PHE A 433 18.95 -4.77 -11.18
CA PHE A 433 17.97 -5.15 -10.15
C PHE A 433 17.59 -6.63 -10.27
N LEU A 434 17.32 -7.12 -11.48
CA LEU A 434 17.05 -8.55 -11.72
C LEU A 434 18.16 -9.43 -11.15
N ARG A 435 19.41 -9.16 -11.52
CA ARG A 435 20.56 -10.00 -11.14
C ARG A 435 20.88 -9.94 -9.65
N ARG A 436 20.81 -8.74 -9.05
CA ARG A 436 21.34 -8.49 -7.70
C ARG A 436 20.29 -8.61 -6.60
N GLN A 437 19.01 -8.40 -6.91
CA GLN A 437 17.94 -8.35 -5.91
C GLN A 437 16.83 -9.36 -6.23
N ALA A 438 16.19 -9.24 -7.40
CA ALA A 438 15.00 -10.04 -7.70
C ALA A 438 15.30 -11.54 -7.82
N TRP A 439 16.30 -11.93 -8.61
CA TRP A 439 16.63 -13.35 -8.80
C TRP A 439 17.07 -14.05 -7.50
N PRO A 440 17.99 -13.50 -6.69
CA PRO A 440 18.33 -14.10 -5.40
C PRO A 440 17.12 -14.31 -4.49
N TRP A 441 16.21 -13.34 -4.41
CA TRP A 441 14.98 -13.47 -3.60
C TRP A 441 14.04 -14.57 -4.14
N ILE A 442 13.75 -14.53 -5.45
CA ILE A 442 12.86 -15.48 -6.12
C ILE A 442 13.42 -16.91 -6.04
N LYS A 443 14.72 -17.09 -6.26
CA LYS A 443 15.38 -18.40 -6.18
C LYS A 443 15.28 -18.99 -4.78
N GLU A 444 15.61 -18.22 -3.75
CA GLU A 444 15.57 -18.72 -2.36
C GLU A 444 14.13 -19.00 -1.88
N THR A 445 13.16 -18.23 -2.38
CA THR A 445 11.73 -18.49 -2.17
C THR A 445 11.30 -19.80 -2.83
N ALA A 446 11.62 -20.00 -4.10
CA ALA A 446 11.29 -21.24 -4.83
C ALA A 446 11.96 -22.47 -4.19
N ALA A 447 13.22 -22.36 -3.78
CA ALA A 447 13.92 -23.42 -3.08
C ALA A 447 13.25 -23.78 -1.74
N PHE A 448 12.78 -22.78 -0.99
CA PHE A 448 12.01 -23.03 0.24
C PHE A 448 10.71 -23.77 -0.04
N LEU A 449 9.90 -23.29 -0.99
CA LEU A 449 8.63 -23.92 -1.36
C LEU A 449 8.83 -25.36 -1.85
N GLU A 450 9.88 -25.62 -2.62
CA GLU A 450 10.22 -26.97 -3.04
C GLU A 450 10.58 -27.86 -1.84
N SER A 451 11.30 -27.32 -0.85
CA SER A 451 11.74 -28.06 0.34
C SER A 451 10.61 -28.38 1.34
N VAL A 452 9.61 -27.50 1.46
CA VAL A 452 8.51 -27.66 2.43
C VAL A 452 7.34 -28.49 1.90
N THR A 453 7.30 -28.71 0.58
CA THR A 453 6.26 -29.53 -0.06
C THR A 453 6.58 -31.02 0.00
N ILE A 454 5.53 -31.84 0.09
CA ILE A 454 5.58 -33.29 0.02
C ILE A 454 4.87 -33.78 -1.25
N LYS A 455 5.07 -35.05 -1.63
CA LYS A 455 4.28 -35.68 -2.70
C LYS A 455 3.05 -36.38 -2.14
N ASN A 456 1.89 -36.15 -2.75
CA ASN A 456 0.66 -36.89 -2.45
C ASN A 456 0.69 -38.30 -3.07
N ALA A 457 -0.38 -39.09 -2.84
CA ALA A 457 -0.50 -40.44 -3.39
C ALA A 457 -0.48 -40.50 -4.93
N ALA A 458 -0.89 -39.42 -5.61
CA ALA A 458 -0.83 -39.27 -7.06
C ALA A 458 0.54 -38.76 -7.57
N GLY A 459 1.53 -38.59 -6.68
CA GLY A 459 2.86 -38.09 -7.01
C GLY A 459 2.97 -36.58 -7.22
N GLN A 460 1.88 -35.83 -7.02
CA GLN A 460 1.84 -34.37 -7.15
C GLN A 460 2.34 -33.69 -5.87
N ARG A 461 2.97 -32.53 -6.01
CA ARG A 461 3.45 -31.73 -4.87
C ARG A 461 2.29 -31.02 -4.16
N GLN A 462 2.29 -31.07 -2.83
CA GLN A 462 1.36 -30.34 -1.96
C GLN A 462 2.04 -29.90 -0.67
N LEU A 463 1.41 -28.98 0.06
CA LEU A 463 1.82 -28.68 1.43
C LEU A 463 1.32 -29.79 2.38
N PRO A 464 2.03 -30.10 3.48
CA PRO A 464 1.59 -31.11 4.44
C PRO A 464 0.30 -30.72 5.17
N ILE A 465 0.15 -29.44 5.49
CA ILE A 465 -1.07 -28.74 5.91
C ILE A 465 -1.08 -27.38 5.22
N SER A 466 -2.24 -26.75 5.09
CA SER A 466 -2.40 -25.49 4.35
C SER A 466 -3.43 -24.61 5.03
N SER A 467 -3.48 -23.33 4.68
CA SER A 467 -4.46 -22.38 5.19
C SER A 467 -4.90 -21.43 4.07
N SER A 468 -6.00 -20.70 4.28
CA SER A 468 -6.46 -19.67 3.36
C SER A 468 -6.81 -18.43 4.18
N PRO A 469 -5.93 -17.42 4.27
CA PRO A 469 -6.18 -16.23 5.09
C PRO A 469 -7.53 -15.58 4.80
N GLU A 470 -8.38 -15.29 5.79
CA GLU A 470 -8.46 -15.91 7.13
C GLU A 470 -9.75 -16.75 7.31
N PHE A 471 -10.00 -17.64 6.35
CA PHE A 471 -11.20 -18.49 6.29
C PHE A 471 -11.19 -19.54 7.41
N ASN A 472 -12.29 -19.67 8.16
CA ASN A 472 -12.44 -20.42 9.42
C ASN A 472 -11.80 -19.78 10.67
N ASP A 473 -11.48 -18.48 10.63
CA ASP A 473 -11.00 -17.70 11.79
C ASP A 473 -9.84 -18.40 12.54
N ASN A 474 -9.75 -18.26 13.87
CA ASN A 474 -8.79 -18.99 14.71
C ASN A 474 -9.32 -20.32 15.22
N ASN A 475 -9.50 -21.26 14.31
CA ASN A 475 -9.98 -22.60 14.61
C ASN A 475 -9.08 -23.67 13.98
N ILE A 476 -9.05 -24.87 14.55
CA ILE A 476 -8.32 -26.00 13.96
C ILE A 476 -8.76 -26.30 12.52
N THR A 477 -10.02 -26.03 12.17
CA THR A 477 -10.56 -26.19 10.81
C THR A 477 -9.99 -25.18 9.80
N ALA A 478 -9.24 -24.17 10.23
CA ALA A 478 -8.46 -23.31 9.34
C ALA A 478 -7.21 -24.00 8.78
N TRP A 479 -6.83 -25.16 9.34
CA TRP A 479 -5.78 -26.03 8.81
C TRP A 479 -6.37 -27.08 7.88
N PHE A 480 -6.22 -26.86 6.58
CA PHE A 480 -6.66 -27.77 5.53
C PHE A 480 -5.63 -28.89 5.34
N PRO A 481 -6.08 -30.16 5.21
CA PRO A 481 -5.18 -31.29 4.96
C PRO A 481 -4.67 -31.37 3.51
N GLN A 482 -5.22 -30.53 2.62
CA GLN A 482 -4.83 -30.40 1.23
C GLN A 482 -4.52 -28.93 0.94
N THR A 483 -3.61 -28.66 0.00
CA THR A 483 -3.25 -27.30 -0.39
C THR A 483 -4.48 -26.50 -0.82
N THR A 484 -4.72 -25.35 -0.18
CA THR A 484 -5.76 -24.40 -0.56
C THR A 484 -5.47 -23.77 -1.92
N ASN A 485 -6.48 -23.22 -2.58
CA ASN A 485 -6.26 -22.47 -3.83
C ASN A 485 -5.41 -21.21 -3.61
N TYR A 486 -5.43 -20.62 -2.41
CA TYR A 486 -4.53 -19.53 -2.02
C TYR A 486 -3.05 -19.96 -2.12
N ASP A 487 -2.67 -21.00 -1.36
CA ASP A 487 -1.29 -21.48 -1.32
C ASP A 487 -0.84 -22.04 -2.66
N LEU A 488 -1.73 -22.78 -3.35
CA LEU A 488 -1.44 -23.35 -4.66
C LEU A 488 -1.19 -22.26 -5.70
N SER A 489 -1.98 -21.19 -5.70
CA SER A 489 -1.80 -20.06 -6.62
C SER A 489 -0.45 -19.38 -6.42
N LEU A 490 -0.09 -19.13 -5.16
CA LEU A 490 1.18 -18.51 -4.79
C LEU A 490 2.38 -19.39 -5.16
N MET A 491 2.32 -20.70 -4.91
CA MET A 491 3.35 -21.65 -5.31
C MET A 491 3.50 -21.71 -6.84
N ARG A 492 2.40 -21.79 -7.59
CA ARG A 492 2.43 -21.79 -9.06
C ARG A 492 3.06 -20.51 -9.59
N TYR A 493 2.71 -19.36 -9.00
CA TYR A 493 3.28 -18.07 -9.39
C TYR A 493 4.79 -18.03 -9.12
N ALA A 494 5.23 -18.40 -7.91
CA ALA A 494 6.65 -18.39 -7.54
C ALA A 494 7.51 -19.26 -8.45
N PHE A 495 7.10 -20.49 -8.75
CA PHE A 495 7.85 -21.36 -9.66
C PHE A 495 7.82 -20.85 -11.11
N SER A 496 6.70 -20.25 -11.55
CA SER A 496 6.60 -19.63 -12.88
C SER A 496 7.58 -18.46 -13.03
N ILE A 497 7.61 -17.53 -12.08
CA ILE A 497 8.54 -16.39 -12.14
C ILE A 497 10.00 -16.83 -11.93
N ALA A 498 10.26 -17.89 -11.16
CA ALA A 498 11.60 -18.47 -11.02
C ALA A 498 12.10 -19.03 -12.36
N ALA A 499 11.24 -19.75 -13.09
CA ALA A 499 11.57 -20.22 -14.43
C ALA A 499 11.81 -19.08 -15.43
N GLU A 500 10.96 -18.05 -15.44
CA GLU A 500 11.09 -16.90 -16.35
C GLU A 500 12.34 -16.07 -16.07
N THR A 501 12.61 -15.76 -14.80
CA THR A 501 13.77 -14.96 -14.40
C THR A 501 15.08 -15.71 -14.60
N ALA A 502 15.13 -17.02 -14.31
CA ALA A 502 16.26 -17.87 -14.65
C ALA A 502 16.53 -17.88 -16.17
N GLY A 503 15.47 -18.02 -16.98
CA GLY A 503 15.57 -17.95 -18.43
C GLY A 503 16.09 -16.59 -18.92
N SER A 504 15.61 -15.50 -18.34
CA SER A 504 16.04 -14.13 -18.66
C SER A 504 17.49 -13.84 -18.26
N LEU A 505 18.04 -14.60 -17.31
CA LEU A 505 19.44 -14.56 -16.89
C LEU A 505 20.32 -15.59 -17.62
N SER A 506 19.77 -16.31 -18.60
CA SER A 506 20.46 -17.38 -19.34
C SER A 506 20.96 -18.52 -18.43
N LEU A 507 20.12 -18.95 -17.47
CA LEU A 507 20.36 -20.08 -16.57
C LEU A 507 19.44 -21.27 -16.95
N PRO A 508 19.72 -22.01 -18.04
CA PRO A 508 18.79 -22.98 -18.61
C PRO A 508 18.50 -24.18 -17.70
N ALA A 509 19.47 -24.65 -16.91
CA ALA A 509 19.26 -25.75 -15.98
C ALA A 509 18.28 -25.38 -14.85
N GLU A 510 18.45 -24.19 -14.26
CA GLU A 510 17.53 -23.63 -13.26
C GLU A 510 16.14 -23.42 -13.86
N ALA A 511 16.06 -22.83 -15.06
CA ALA A 511 14.79 -22.61 -15.74
C ALA A 511 14.05 -23.93 -16.03
N ALA A 512 14.76 -24.98 -16.44
CA ALA A 512 14.18 -26.30 -16.67
C ALA A 512 13.73 -26.97 -15.35
N HIS A 513 14.53 -26.87 -14.29
CA HIS A 513 14.20 -27.38 -12.96
C HIS A 513 12.90 -26.75 -12.44
N TRP A 514 12.81 -25.42 -12.40
CA TRP A 514 11.62 -24.74 -11.88
C TRP A 514 10.36 -25.00 -12.72
N LYS A 515 10.50 -25.21 -14.04
CA LYS A 515 9.39 -25.69 -14.89
C LYS A 515 8.94 -27.10 -14.51
N ALA A 516 9.88 -28.00 -14.25
CA ALA A 516 9.55 -29.37 -13.84
C ALA A 516 8.83 -29.38 -12.48
N VAL A 517 9.29 -28.56 -11.52
CA VAL A 517 8.62 -28.41 -10.22
C VAL A 517 7.21 -27.84 -10.38
N LEU A 518 7.04 -26.78 -11.20
CA LEU A 518 5.74 -26.21 -11.52
C LEU A 518 4.76 -27.25 -12.09
N HIS A 519 5.21 -28.10 -13.02
CA HIS A 519 4.38 -29.15 -13.62
C HIS A 519 4.01 -30.28 -12.66
N SER A 520 4.68 -30.39 -11.51
CA SER A 520 4.33 -31.38 -10.48
C SER A 520 3.20 -30.94 -9.54
N LEU A 521 2.74 -29.69 -9.64
CA LEU A 521 1.63 -29.17 -8.85
C LEU A 521 0.26 -29.62 -9.41
N PRO A 522 -0.74 -29.84 -8.55
CA PRO A 522 -2.09 -30.15 -9.01
C PRO A 522 -2.76 -28.96 -9.72
N PRO A 523 -3.84 -29.20 -10.50
CA PRO A 523 -4.69 -28.11 -10.97
C PRO A 523 -5.40 -27.41 -9.81
N LEU A 524 -5.85 -26.17 -10.04
CA LEU A 524 -6.69 -25.44 -9.09
C LEU A 524 -8.00 -26.21 -8.83
N ALA A 525 -8.46 -26.16 -7.58
CA ALA A 525 -9.69 -26.80 -7.16
C ALA A 525 -10.91 -25.99 -7.62
N LEU A 526 -11.81 -26.62 -8.35
CA LEU A 526 -13.02 -26.01 -8.88
C LEU A 526 -14.26 -26.80 -8.44
N SER A 527 -15.38 -26.11 -8.26
CA SER A 527 -16.69 -26.74 -8.11
C SER A 527 -17.15 -27.39 -9.43
N PRO A 528 -18.25 -28.17 -9.43
CA PRO A 528 -18.89 -28.64 -10.67
C PRO A 528 -19.37 -27.51 -11.60
N ALA A 529 -19.69 -26.33 -11.06
CA ALA A 529 -20.08 -25.15 -11.83
C ALA A 529 -18.88 -24.27 -12.22
N GLY A 530 -17.65 -24.67 -11.88
CA GLY A 530 -16.43 -23.99 -12.27
C GLY A 530 -16.03 -22.81 -11.38
N GLU A 531 -16.61 -22.67 -10.19
CA GLU A 531 -16.15 -21.68 -9.21
C GLU A 531 -14.86 -22.14 -8.51
N MET A 532 -13.97 -21.20 -8.21
CA MET A 532 -12.78 -21.46 -7.40
C MET A 532 -13.19 -21.82 -5.97
N LEU A 533 -12.76 -22.98 -5.49
CA LEU A 533 -12.97 -23.42 -4.12
C LEU A 533 -11.93 -22.81 -3.16
N ILE A 534 -12.18 -22.84 -1.85
CA ILE A 534 -11.16 -22.50 -0.84
C ILE A 534 -10.04 -23.54 -0.86
N ALA A 535 -10.43 -24.81 -0.81
CA ALA A 535 -9.57 -25.99 -0.90
C ALA A 535 -10.33 -27.10 -1.66
N PRO A 536 -9.66 -28.20 -2.06
CA PRO A 536 -10.37 -29.35 -2.63
C PRO A 536 -11.52 -29.82 -1.74
N GLY A 537 -12.76 -29.72 -2.24
CA GLY A 537 -13.98 -30.10 -1.52
C GLY A 537 -14.59 -29.00 -0.64
N GLU A 538 -14.00 -27.81 -0.57
CA GLU A 538 -14.40 -26.74 0.36
C GLU A 538 -14.91 -25.50 -0.42
N PRO A 539 -16.23 -25.40 -0.67
CA PRO A 539 -16.82 -24.27 -1.39
C PRO A 539 -16.86 -22.99 -0.56
N TYR A 540 -16.90 -21.84 -1.25
CA TYR A 540 -17.19 -20.57 -0.62
C TYR A 540 -18.69 -20.51 -0.27
N THR A 541 -19.03 -20.74 1.00
CA THR A 541 -20.42 -20.90 1.47
C THR A 541 -20.95 -19.72 2.28
N HIS A 542 -20.07 -18.86 2.77
CA HIS A 542 -20.43 -17.69 3.56
C HIS A 542 -19.56 -16.49 3.21
N SER A 543 -20.08 -15.30 3.51
CA SER A 543 -19.36 -14.05 3.29
C SER A 543 -18.10 -14.00 4.15
N HIS A 544 -17.01 -13.52 3.56
CA HIS A 544 -15.71 -13.36 4.20
C HIS A 544 -14.94 -12.20 3.57
N ARG A 545 -14.13 -11.51 4.36
CA ARG A 545 -13.42 -10.29 3.94
C ARG A 545 -12.27 -10.55 2.96
N HIS A 546 -11.70 -11.76 2.97
CA HIS A 546 -10.61 -12.15 2.07
C HIS A 546 -11.10 -12.91 0.84
N PHE A 547 -10.51 -12.60 -0.32
CA PHE A 547 -10.73 -13.31 -1.58
C PHE A 547 -9.51 -14.16 -1.99
N SER A 548 -8.79 -14.69 -1.00
CA SER A 548 -7.54 -15.44 -1.11
C SER A 548 -7.59 -16.59 -2.12
N HIS A 549 -8.72 -17.30 -2.20
CA HIS A 549 -8.95 -18.38 -3.16
C HIS A 549 -8.98 -17.94 -4.63
N MET A 550 -9.17 -16.64 -4.89
CA MET A 550 -9.20 -16.04 -6.23
C MET A 550 -7.91 -15.31 -6.61
N MET A 551 -6.83 -15.43 -5.83
CA MET A 551 -5.56 -14.75 -6.12
C MET A 551 -4.96 -15.10 -7.48
N SER A 552 -5.25 -16.30 -8.02
CA SER A 552 -4.87 -16.66 -9.38
C SER A 552 -5.47 -15.75 -10.45
N VAL A 553 -6.59 -15.08 -10.18
CA VAL A 553 -7.17 -14.05 -11.06
C VAL A 553 -6.44 -12.73 -10.85
N TYR A 554 -6.47 -12.20 -9.62
CA TYR A 554 -5.78 -10.97 -9.24
C TYR A 554 -5.26 -11.09 -7.81
N PRO A 555 -3.97 -10.76 -7.55
CA PRO A 555 -3.04 -10.05 -8.44
C PRO A 555 -2.18 -10.94 -9.36
N LEU A 556 -2.25 -12.27 -9.25
CA LEU A 556 -1.22 -13.15 -9.85
C LEU A 556 -1.38 -13.34 -11.36
N GLY A 557 -2.58 -13.16 -11.92
CA GLY A 557 -2.81 -13.27 -13.37
C GLY A 557 -2.48 -14.65 -13.95
N LEU A 558 -2.65 -15.72 -13.17
CA LEU A 558 -2.47 -17.11 -13.60
C LEU A 558 -3.69 -17.63 -14.37
N VAL A 559 -4.89 -17.18 -13.99
CA VAL A 559 -6.18 -17.45 -14.66
C VAL A 559 -6.67 -16.14 -15.26
N ARG A 560 -6.93 -16.12 -16.56
CA ARG A 560 -7.06 -14.90 -17.36
C ARG A 560 -8.18 -14.98 -18.38
N MET A 561 -8.83 -13.84 -18.64
CA MET A 561 -9.86 -13.72 -19.69
C MET A 561 -9.30 -14.06 -21.08
N GLU A 562 -8.01 -13.82 -21.27
CA GLU A 562 -7.24 -14.07 -22.48
C GLU A 562 -7.06 -15.55 -22.83
N ASN A 563 -7.19 -16.45 -21.85
CA ASN A 563 -6.93 -17.88 -22.03
C ASN A 563 -8.18 -18.65 -22.54
N GLY A 564 -9.21 -17.95 -22.99
CA GLY A 564 -10.39 -18.52 -23.65
C GLY A 564 -11.57 -18.85 -22.73
N GLU A 565 -12.63 -19.39 -23.31
CA GLU A 565 -13.96 -19.54 -22.66
C GLU A 565 -13.93 -20.28 -21.32
N LYS A 566 -13.06 -21.29 -21.19
CA LYS A 566 -12.93 -22.07 -19.95
C LYS A 566 -12.49 -21.19 -18.77
N GLU A 567 -11.45 -20.39 -18.94
CA GLU A 567 -10.96 -19.52 -17.86
C GLU A 567 -11.87 -18.30 -17.66
N GLN A 568 -12.50 -17.81 -18.73
CA GLN A 568 -13.52 -16.77 -18.62
C GLN A 568 -14.71 -17.24 -17.76
N ALA A 569 -15.18 -18.47 -17.95
CA ALA A 569 -16.25 -19.05 -17.14
C ALA A 569 -15.82 -19.17 -15.67
N ILE A 570 -14.60 -19.65 -15.39
CA ILE A 570 -14.09 -19.74 -14.01
C ILE A 570 -14.10 -18.37 -13.32
N ILE A 571 -13.57 -17.33 -13.99
CA ILE A 571 -13.53 -15.97 -13.43
C ILE A 571 -14.93 -15.45 -13.17
N ARG A 572 -15.82 -15.50 -14.18
CA ARG A 572 -17.18 -14.97 -14.09
C ARG A 572 -18.01 -15.70 -13.03
N ASN A 573 -17.95 -17.03 -12.98
CA ASN A 573 -18.72 -17.82 -12.03
C ASN A 573 -18.23 -17.58 -10.60
N SER A 574 -16.92 -17.46 -10.39
CA SER A 574 -16.35 -17.18 -9.05
C SER A 574 -16.71 -15.76 -8.56
N ILE A 575 -16.63 -14.74 -9.42
CA ILE A 575 -17.07 -13.37 -9.08
C ILE A 575 -18.57 -13.33 -8.80
N HIS A 576 -19.37 -14.01 -9.64
CA HIS A 576 -20.81 -14.11 -9.43
C HIS A 576 -21.15 -14.77 -8.10
N LEU A 577 -20.44 -15.83 -7.70
CA LEU A 577 -20.63 -16.46 -6.40
C LEU A 577 -20.35 -15.51 -5.24
N LEU A 578 -19.23 -14.75 -5.29
CA LEU A 578 -18.91 -13.71 -4.30
C LEU A 578 -20.05 -12.68 -4.17
N ASP A 579 -20.50 -12.13 -5.30
CA ASP A 579 -21.58 -11.15 -5.34
C ASP A 579 -22.91 -11.73 -4.79
N SER A 580 -23.20 -13.00 -5.10
CA SER A 580 -24.45 -13.68 -4.70
C SER A 580 -24.54 -13.98 -3.20
N ILE A 581 -23.42 -14.36 -2.57
CA ILE A 581 -23.34 -14.56 -1.11
C ILE A 581 -23.37 -13.22 -0.39
N GLY A 582 -22.82 -12.19 -1.03
CA GLY A 582 -22.97 -10.82 -0.62
C GLY A 582 -22.05 -10.40 0.53
N PRO A 583 -22.16 -9.12 0.96
CA PRO A 583 -21.04 -8.43 1.57
C PRO A 583 -21.04 -8.43 3.11
N ARG A 584 -21.87 -9.25 3.77
CA ARG A 584 -22.04 -9.19 5.24
C ARG A 584 -20.72 -9.31 6.01
N GLY A 585 -19.77 -10.10 5.51
CA GLY A 585 -18.44 -10.27 6.09
C GLY A 585 -17.34 -9.48 5.40
N TRP A 586 -17.65 -8.52 4.52
CA TRP A 586 -16.66 -7.73 3.78
C TRP A 586 -16.19 -6.50 4.57
N CYS A 587 -14.96 -6.05 4.31
CA CYS A 587 -14.41 -4.78 4.79
C CYS A 587 -14.15 -3.85 3.60
N GLY A 588 -13.68 -2.63 3.86
CA GLY A 588 -13.40 -1.65 2.79
C GLY A 588 -12.44 -2.19 1.71
N TYR A 589 -11.31 -2.78 2.11
CA TYR A 589 -10.36 -3.36 1.14
C TYR A 589 -10.96 -4.49 0.29
N SER A 590 -12.02 -5.18 0.75
CA SER A 590 -12.71 -6.20 -0.05
C SER A 590 -13.32 -5.57 -1.30
N TYR A 591 -13.91 -4.37 -1.19
CA TYR A 591 -14.44 -3.64 -2.35
C TYR A 591 -13.35 -3.18 -3.31
N SER A 592 -12.24 -2.68 -2.78
CA SER A 592 -11.09 -2.30 -3.60
C SER A 592 -10.53 -3.50 -4.36
N TRP A 593 -10.36 -4.65 -3.70
CA TRP A 593 -9.90 -5.89 -4.34
C TRP A 593 -10.92 -6.41 -5.37
N LEU A 594 -12.22 -6.37 -5.05
CA LEU A 594 -13.28 -6.72 -6.00
C LEU A 594 -13.24 -5.82 -7.24
N GLY A 595 -12.98 -4.53 -7.08
CA GLY A 595 -12.78 -3.59 -8.19
C GLY A 595 -11.65 -4.03 -9.13
N ASN A 596 -10.51 -4.45 -8.57
CA ASN A 596 -9.39 -4.99 -9.35
C ASN A 596 -9.76 -6.30 -10.07
N MET A 597 -10.45 -7.23 -9.40
CA MET A 597 -10.89 -8.50 -10.00
C MET A 597 -11.90 -8.27 -11.13
N LYS A 598 -12.88 -7.38 -10.94
CA LYS A 598 -13.86 -7.02 -11.98
C LYS A 598 -13.21 -6.29 -13.15
N ALA A 599 -12.21 -5.46 -12.91
CA ALA A 599 -11.40 -4.87 -13.97
C ALA A 599 -10.65 -5.94 -14.79
N ARG A 600 -10.08 -6.96 -14.14
CA ARG A 600 -9.47 -8.12 -14.83
C ARG A 600 -10.48 -9.00 -15.57
N ALA A 601 -11.73 -9.02 -15.12
CA ALA A 601 -12.83 -9.71 -15.79
C ALA A 601 -13.45 -8.92 -16.97
N TRP A 602 -12.91 -7.73 -17.26
CA TRP A 602 -13.47 -6.77 -18.24
C TRP A 602 -14.88 -6.28 -17.91
N ASP A 603 -15.27 -6.33 -16.63
CA ASP A 603 -16.51 -5.78 -16.10
C ASP A 603 -16.29 -4.35 -15.57
N GLY A 604 -16.32 -3.38 -16.49
CA GLY A 604 -16.07 -1.98 -16.15
C GLY A 604 -17.15 -1.33 -15.28
N GLU A 605 -18.41 -1.73 -15.46
CA GLU A 605 -19.53 -1.21 -14.65
C GLU A 605 -19.44 -1.73 -13.21
N GLY A 606 -19.20 -3.03 -13.03
CA GLY A 606 -19.05 -3.64 -11.72
C GLY A 606 -17.78 -3.17 -11.00
N ALA A 607 -16.68 -2.97 -11.73
CA ALA A 607 -15.46 -2.40 -11.16
C ALA A 607 -15.70 -0.98 -10.62
N ALA A 608 -16.30 -0.10 -11.44
CA ALA A 608 -16.64 1.26 -11.02
C ALA A 608 -17.62 1.26 -9.83
N ALA A 609 -18.60 0.36 -9.82
CA ALA A 609 -19.55 0.23 -8.71
C ALA A 609 -18.86 -0.17 -7.39
N ALA A 610 -18.00 -1.19 -7.40
CA ALA A 610 -17.27 -1.61 -6.21
C ALA A 610 -16.36 -0.48 -5.66
N LEU A 611 -15.64 0.20 -6.55
CA LEU A 611 -14.78 1.33 -6.17
C LEU A 611 -15.58 2.53 -5.64
N ARG A 612 -16.77 2.82 -6.20
CA ARG A 612 -17.66 3.85 -5.64
C ARG A 612 -18.17 3.49 -4.24
N ILE A 613 -18.46 2.22 -3.99
CA ILE A 613 -18.87 1.76 -2.65
C ILE A 613 -17.72 2.00 -1.67
N PHE A 614 -16.49 1.60 -2.00
CA PHE A 614 -15.32 1.90 -1.18
C PHE A 614 -15.22 3.40 -0.84
N ALA A 615 -15.21 4.26 -1.87
CA ALA A 615 -15.02 5.71 -1.69
C ALA A 615 -16.15 6.38 -0.88
N LYS A 616 -17.38 5.85 -0.92
CA LYS A 616 -18.54 6.43 -0.20
C LYS A 616 -18.73 5.85 1.19
N ALA A 617 -18.55 4.54 1.35
CA ALA A 617 -18.93 3.82 2.57
C ALA A 617 -17.76 3.51 3.49
N PHE A 618 -16.53 3.47 2.96
CA PHE A 618 -15.35 3.02 3.70
C PHE A 618 -14.24 4.07 3.78
N CYS A 619 -14.48 5.28 3.27
CA CYS A 619 -13.58 6.41 3.44
C CYS A 619 -14.16 7.46 4.40
N LEU A 620 -13.33 7.94 5.31
CA LEU A 620 -13.60 9.09 6.18
C LEU A 620 -13.55 10.40 5.37
N PRO A 621 -13.99 11.55 5.92
CA PRO A 621 -13.96 12.83 5.21
C PRO A 621 -12.58 13.21 4.64
N ASN A 622 -11.50 12.83 5.31
CA ASN A 622 -10.11 13.02 4.87
C ASN A 622 -9.59 11.90 3.92
N SER A 623 -10.48 11.01 3.47
CA SER A 623 -10.20 9.86 2.61
C SER A 623 -9.39 8.72 3.26
N PHE A 624 -9.20 8.70 4.59
CA PHE A 624 -8.69 7.50 5.26
C PHE A 624 -9.69 6.33 5.16
N HIS A 625 -9.18 5.15 4.82
CA HIS A 625 -9.96 3.92 4.78
C HIS A 625 -10.25 3.40 6.19
N ALA A 626 -11.52 3.35 6.56
CA ALA A 626 -12.02 2.67 7.73
C ALA A 626 -12.55 1.29 7.35
N ASN A 627 -12.25 0.27 8.16
CA ASN A 627 -12.57 -1.12 7.80
C ASN A 627 -14.08 -1.41 7.71
N GLY A 628 -14.90 -0.84 8.60
CA GLY A 628 -16.35 -1.01 8.61
C GLY A 628 -17.11 0.02 7.77
N ASP A 629 -18.37 -0.29 7.43
CA ASP A 629 -19.29 0.60 6.70
C ASP A 629 -19.69 1.81 7.57
N GLN A 630 -19.19 2.98 7.18
CA GLN A 630 -19.44 4.27 7.85
C GLN A 630 -20.80 4.87 7.50
N THR A 631 -21.43 4.41 6.43
CA THR A 631 -22.77 4.87 6.01
C THR A 631 -23.89 4.06 6.64
N LYS A 632 -23.58 2.85 7.13
CA LYS A 632 -24.55 1.87 7.64
C LYS A 632 -25.62 1.51 6.59
N SER A 633 -25.22 1.50 5.32
CA SER A 633 -26.13 1.20 4.19
C SER A 633 -26.28 -0.30 3.92
N GLY A 634 -25.59 -1.14 4.70
CA GLY A 634 -25.63 -2.60 4.54
C GLY A 634 -24.53 -3.14 3.62
N TYR A 635 -23.50 -2.35 3.34
CA TYR A 635 -22.32 -2.79 2.59
C TYR A 635 -21.35 -3.63 3.43
N SER A 636 -21.60 -3.75 4.74
CA SER A 636 -20.89 -4.66 5.63
C SER A 636 -21.74 -4.92 6.87
N GLY A 637 -21.52 -6.06 7.53
CA GLY A 637 -21.96 -6.29 8.91
C GLY A 637 -21.09 -5.57 9.94
N PHE A 638 -19.92 -5.07 9.53
CA PHE A 638 -18.99 -4.34 10.38
C PHE A 638 -19.21 -2.83 10.28
N THR A 639 -19.24 -2.17 11.43
CA THR A 639 -19.32 -0.69 11.53
C THR A 639 -18.21 -0.09 12.39
N TYR A 640 -17.17 -0.89 12.71
CA TYR A 640 -16.03 -0.42 13.48
C TYR A 640 -15.14 0.50 12.62
N ARG A 641 -14.47 1.46 13.26
CA ARG A 641 -13.77 2.58 12.61
C ARG A 641 -12.22 2.58 12.58
N PRO A 642 -11.46 1.63 13.16
CA PRO A 642 -10.03 1.48 12.89
C PRO A 642 -9.69 1.64 11.42
N PHE A 643 -8.80 2.60 11.15
CA PHE A 643 -8.36 2.90 9.80
C PHE A 643 -7.05 2.15 9.50
N THR A 644 -6.92 1.75 8.24
CA THR A 644 -5.76 1.06 7.67
C THR A 644 -5.60 1.53 6.22
N LEU A 645 -4.38 1.55 5.68
CA LEU A 645 -4.12 2.23 4.40
C LEU A 645 -4.22 1.34 3.15
N GLU A 646 -4.26 0.01 3.29
CA GLU A 646 -4.21 -0.89 2.13
C GLU A 646 -5.41 -0.73 1.19
N GLY A 647 -6.62 -0.52 1.73
CA GLY A 647 -7.84 -0.36 0.94
C GLY A 647 -7.78 0.87 0.04
N ASN A 648 -7.16 1.95 0.53
CA ASN A 648 -6.91 3.19 -0.21
C ASN A 648 -6.00 2.91 -1.42
N PHE A 649 -4.88 2.23 -1.21
CA PHE A 649 -3.93 1.96 -2.28
C PHE A 649 -4.45 0.93 -3.28
N ALA A 650 -5.16 -0.09 -2.81
CA ALA A 650 -5.84 -1.05 -3.66
C ALA A 650 -6.92 -0.40 -4.54
N PHE A 651 -7.61 0.64 -4.06
CA PHE A 651 -8.55 1.42 -4.86
C PHE A 651 -7.85 2.06 -6.06
N ALA A 652 -6.71 2.71 -5.83
CA ALA A 652 -5.95 3.34 -6.89
C ALA A 652 -5.44 2.32 -7.91
N GLY A 653 -4.98 1.16 -7.45
CA GLY A 653 -4.63 0.02 -8.31
C GLY A 653 -5.81 -0.44 -9.17
N GLY A 654 -7.01 -0.54 -8.59
CA GLY A 654 -8.22 -0.97 -9.31
C GLY A 654 -8.60 -0.03 -10.43
N LEU A 655 -8.52 1.28 -10.19
CA LEU A 655 -8.79 2.28 -11.21
C LEU A 655 -7.70 2.29 -12.30
N GLN A 656 -6.44 2.05 -11.94
CA GLN A 656 -5.36 1.86 -12.92
C GLN A 656 -5.61 0.62 -13.80
N GLU A 657 -6.05 -0.50 -13.22
CA GLU A 657 -6.39 -1.74 -13.94
C GLU A 657 -7.61 -1.59 -14.87
N MET A 658 -8.53 -0.68 -14.56
CA MET A 658 -9.63 -0.31 -15.48
C MET A 658 -9.11 0.44 -16.72
N LEU A 659 -8.04 1.24 -16.56
CA LEU A 659 -7.49 2.13 -17.58
C LEU A 659 -6.37 1.49 -18.43
N LEU A 660 -5.52 0.66 -17.83
CA LEU A 660 -4.37 0.05 -18.49
C LEU A 660 -4.09 -1.34 -17.91
N GLN A 661 -4.00 -2.34 -18.80
CA GLN A 661 -3.52 -3.69 -18.47
C GLN A 661 -2.34 -4.08 -19.36
N SER A 662 -1.32 -4.73 -18.78
CA SER A 662 -0.16 -5.26 -19.53
C SER A 662 0.30 -6.67 -19.16
N TYR A 663 -0.34 -7.28 -18.16
CA TYR A 663 0.07 -8.55 -17.55
C TYR A 663 -0.06 -9.78 -18.48
N ALA A 664 -0.84 -9.66 -19.56
CA ALA A 664 -1.07 -10.74 -20.52
C ALA A 664 -0.06 -10.75 -21.69
N GLY A 665 1.04 -10.01 -21.59
CA GLY A 665 2.06 -9.90 -22.64
C GLY A 665 1.71 -8.93 -23.77
N TYR A 666 0.69 -8.10 -23.57
CA TYR A 666 0.32 -7.01 -24.48
C TYR A 666 -0.31 -5.86 -23.71
N ILE A 667 -0.20 -4.65 -24.26
CA ILE A 667 -0.82 -3.42 -23.74
C ILE A 667 -2.29 -3.38 -24.18
N HIS A 668 -3.19 -3.24 -23.21
CA HIS A 668 -4.63 -3.11 -23.40
C HIS A 668 -5.09 -1.81 -22.74
N VAL A 669 -5.54 -0.85 -23.54
CA VAL A 669 -6.02 0.46 -23.07
C VAL A 669 -7.53 0.45 -22.85
N PHE A 670 -7.97 1.05 -21.75
CA PHE A 670 -9.37 1.09 -21.29
C PHE A 670 -10.08 -0.27 -21.28
N PRO A 671 -9.45 -1.36 -20.77
CA PRO A 671 -10.00 -2.71 -20.83
C PRO A 671 -11.33 -2.88 -20.09
N ALA A 672 -11.57 -2.09 -19.04
CA ALA A 672 -12.72 -2.24 -18.16
C ALA A 672 -13.22 -0.89 -17.65
N VAL A 673 -13.61 0.00 -18.56
CA VAL A 673 -14.28 1.27 -18.22
C VAL A 673 -15.78 1.18 -18.47
N PRO A 674 -16.63 1.81 -17.63
CA PRO A 674 -18.05 1.96 -17.88
C PRO A 674 -18.36 2.48 -19.28
N SER A 675 -19.44 1.96 -19.87
CA SER A 675 -19.93 2.40 -21.18
C SER A 675 -20.33 3.88 -21.15
N SER A 676 -20.80 4.36 -20.00
CA SER A 676 -21.17 5.76 -19.75
C SER A 676 -19.99 6.72 -19.75
N TRP A 677 -18.74 6.24 -19.65
CA TRP A 677 -17.56 7.09 -19.66
C TRP A 677 -17.17 7.46 -21.10
N GLN A 678 -17.78 8.54 -21.58
CA GLN A 678 -17.59 9.03 -22.95
C GLN A 678 -16.26 9.75 -23.13
N GLU A 679 -15.88 10.57 -22.15
CA GLU A 679 -14.67 11.40 -22.14
C GLU A 679 -13.74 10.98 -21.00
N LEU A 680 -12.55 10.48 -21.32
CA LEU A 680 -11.52 10.15 -20.35
C LEU A 680 -10.14 10.09 -20.98
N SER A 681 -9.12 10.26 -20.15
CA SER A 681 -7.73 10.09 -20.57
C SER A 681 -6.84 9.69 -19.42
N PHE A 682 -5.69 9.13 -19.71
CA PHE A 682 -4.59 9.01 -18.76
C PHE A 682 -3.27 9.39 -19.44
N ASP A 683 -2.33 9.89 -18.64
CA ASP A 683 -0.98 10.25 -19.08
C ASP A 683 0.06 9.43 -18.33
N LYS A 684 0.96 8.78 -19.08
CA LYS A 684 2.16 8.07 -18.58
C LYS A 684 1.90 7.03 -17.49
N LEU A 685 0.78 6.32 -17.56
CA LEU A 685 0.68 5.05 -16.84
C LEU A 685 1.72 4.08 -17.43
N ARG A 686 2.26 3.20 -16.60
CA ARG A 686 3.38 2.33 -16.99
C ARG A 686 2.88 0.91 -17.27
N ALA A 687 3.34 0.34 -18.37
CA ALA A 687 3.14 -1.07 -18.72
C ALA A 687 4.42 -1.87 -18.51
N GLU A 688 4.27 -3.19 -18.32
CA GLU A 688 5.40 -4.14 -18.34
C GLU A 688 6.26 -3.96 -19.60
N GLY A 689 7.59 -4.06 -19.45
CA GLY A 689 8.55 -3.76 -20.50
C GLY A 689 9.15 -2.36 -20.42
N ALA A 690 8.82 -1.58 -19.37
CA ALA A 690 9.23 -0.18 -19.20
C ALA A 690 8.69 0.74 -20.30
N PHE A 691 7.42 0.55 -20.64
CA PHE A 691 6.68 1.42 -21.56
C PHE A 691 5.80 2.39 -20.78
N LEU A 692 5.89 3.68 -21.10
CA LEU A 692 4.96 4.70 -20.63
C LEU A 692 3.85 4.86 -21.68
N VAL A 693 2.61 4.75 -21.24
CA VAL A 693 1.42 4.77 -22.07
C VAL A 693 0.55 5.94 -21.66
N SER A 694 0.10 6.72 -22.65
CA SER A 694 -0.94 7.73 -22.50
C SER A 694 -2.05 7.40 -23.50
N ALA A 695 -3.31 7.57 -23.13
CA ALA A 695 -4.41 7.35 -24.04
C ALA A 695 -5.56 8.33 -23.76
N ALA A 696 -6.33 8.63 -24.81
CA ALA A 696 -7.52 9.47 -24.73
C ALA A 696 -8.70 8.79 -25.40
N ARG A 697 -9.89 9.04 -24.86
CA ARG A 697 -11.17 8.56 -25.33
C ARG A 697 -12.17 9.71 -25.33
N SER A 698 -12.89 9.86 -26.44
CA SER A 698 -13.90 10.88 -26.67
C SER A 698 -15.07 10.27 -27.44
N GLY A 699 -16.30 10.65 -27.10
CA GLY A 699 -17.51 10.06 -27.66
C GLY A 699 -17.56 8.53 -27.51
N GLY A 700 -16.95 7.99 -26.44
CA GLY A 700 -16.93 6.55 -26.19
C GLY A 700 -15.93 5.76 -27.04
N GLN A 701 -15.10 6.41 -27.85
CA GLN A 701 -14.09 5.77 -28.70
C GLN A 701 -12.69 6.20 -28.33
N VAL A 702 -11.72 5.28 -28.38
CA VAL A 702 -10.31 5.65 -28.21
C VAL A 702 -9.89 6.49 -29.41
N THR A 703 -9.37 7.68 -29.12
CA THR A 703 -8.99 8.68 -30.14
C THR A 703 -7.50 8.70 -30.35
N GLN A 704 -6.72 8.38 -29.31
CA GLN A 704 -5.28 8.45 -29.33
C GLN A 704 -4.66 7.44 -28.35
N VAL A 705 -3.53 6.84 -28.73
CA VAL A 705 -2.61 6.11 -27.86
C VAL A 705 -1.18 6.56 -28.13
N THR A 706 -0.47 6.97 -27.09
CA THR A 706 0.97 7.28 -27.12
C THR A 706 1.72 6.25 -26.30
N ILE A 707 2.80 5.69 -26.86
CA ILE A 707 3.68 4.76 -26.17
C ILE A 707 5.12 5.27 -26.28
N ALA A 708 5.81 5.39 -25.15
CA ALA A 708 7.23 5.71 -25.08
C ALA A 708 8.00 4.61 -24.34
N ALA A 709 9.18 4.23 -24.85
CA ALA A 709 9.97 3.13 -24.31
C ALA A 709 11.22 3.65 -23.58
N GLU A 710 11.31 3.44 -22.26
CA GLU A 710 12.48 3.91 -21.49
C GLU A 710 13.72 3.03 -21.68
N LYS A 711 13.52 1.74 -21.98
CA LYS A 711 14.58 0.75 -22.21
C LYS A 711 14.62 0.22 -23.65
N GLY A 712 13.72 0.68 -24.51
CA GLY A 712 13.51 0.11 -25.84
C GLY A 712 12.78 -1.23 -25.76
N GLY A 713 12.97 -2.10 -26.75
CA GLY A 713 12.39 -3.44 -26.77
C GLY A 713 11.11 -3.53 -27.59
N LYS A 714 10.41 -4.66 -27.49
CA LYS A 714 9.18 -4.94 -28.24
C LYS A 714 7.96 -4.76 -27.36
N ALA A 715 7.03 -3.92 -27.79
CA ALA A 715 5.69 -3.85 -27.25
C ALA A 715 4.70 -4.54 -28.19
N ARG A 716 3.67 -5.17 -27.63
CA ARG A 716 2.50 -5.63 -28.38
C ARG A 716 1.31 -4.82 -27.91
N LEU A 717 0.66 -4.08 -28.80
CA LEU A 717 -0.54 -3.29 -28.49
C LEU A 717 -1.76 -4.03 -29.05
N LYS A 718 -2.79 -4.25 -28.23
CA LYS A 718 -4.11 -4.62 -28.74
C LYS A 718 -4.73 -3.38 -29.37
N LEU A 719 -4.97 -3.41 -30.68
CA LEU A 719 -5.41 -2.22 -31.40
C LEU A 719 -6.79 -1.79 -30.91
N PRO A 720 -6.93 -0.58 -30.34
CA PRO A 720 -8.24 -0.07 -29.91
C PRO A 720 -9.00 0.62 -31.06
N PHE A 721 -8.42 0.61 -32.27
CA PHE A 721 -8.91 1.32 -33.45
C PHE A 721 -9.38 0.33 -34.52
N ARG A 722 -10.33 0.77 -35.35
CA ARG A 722 -10.62 0.09 -36.63
C ARG A 722 -9.63 0.54 -37.72
N THR A 723 -9.43 1.84 -37.82
CA THR A 723 -8.45 2.50 -38.71
C THR A 723 -7.57 3.42 -37.88
N TRP A 724 -6.30 3.55 -38.25
CA TRP A 724 -5.34 4.37 -37.51
C TRP A 724 -4.29 4.97 -38.43
N TYR A 725 -3.65 6.03 -37.96
CA TYR A 725 -2.45 6.58 -38.59
C TYR A 725 -1.45 7.03 -37.51
N PRO A 726 -0.13 6.87 -37.73
CA PRO A 726 0.86 7.39 -36.82
C PRO A 726 0.98 8.90 -37.01
N SER A 727 0.77 9.68 -35.95
CA SER A 727 0.94 11.14 -36.00
C SER A 727 2.33 11.60 -35.55
N ARG A 728 3.05 10.76 -34.80
CA ARG A 728 4.43 10.98 -34.37
C ARG A 728 5.14 9.64 -34.24
N GLU A 729 6.36 9.56 -34.76
CA GLU A 729 7.23 8.40 -34.65
C GLU A 729 8.67 8.85 -34.42
N GLN A 730 9.32 8.27 -33.42
CA GLN A 730 10.73 8.52 -33.14
C GLN A 730 11.39 7.22 -32.68
N GLY A 731 12.37 6.73 -33.45
CA GLY A 731 13.16 5.55 -33.05
C GLY A 731 12.32 4.29 -32.89
N VAL A 732 11.29 4.11 -33.72
CA VAL A 732 10.30 3.04 -33.63
C VAL A 732 10.06 2.39 -34.99
N ILE A 733 9.69 1.11 -34.99
CA ILE A 733 9.17 0.39 -36.15
C ILE A 733 7.89 -0.32 -35.71
N ALA A 734 6.76 0.06 -36.30
CA ALA A 734 5.45 -0.54 -36.02
C ALA A 734 5.00 -1.45 -37.17
N LYS A 735 4.40 -2.59 -36.82
CA LYS A 735 3.83 -3.56 -37.76
C LYS A 735 2.50 -4.07 -37.23
N GLU A 736 1.45 -3.88 -38.00
CA GLU A 736 0.14 -4.49 -37.73
C GLU A 736 0.18 -6.01 -37.96
N LEU A 737 -0.49 -6.74 -37.08
CA LEU A 737 -0.63 -8.18 -37.09
C LEU A 737 -2.09 -8.54 -37.43
N LYS A 738 -2.30 -9.71 -38.05
CA LYS A 738 -3.62 -10.14 -38.56
C LYS A 738 -4.67 -10.42 -37.46
N ASP A 739 -4.26 -10.46 -36.20
CA ASP A 739 -5.06 -10.84 -35.04
C ASP A 739 -5.59 -9.63 -34.23
N GLY A 740 -5.57 -8.43 -34.82
CA GLY A 740 -6.01 -7.19 -34.15
C GLY A 740 -4.97 -6.62 -33.19
N PHE A 741 -3.69 -6.97 -33.38
CA PHE A 741 -2.57 -6.44 -32.60
C PHE A 741 -1.59 -5.68 -33.49
N MET A 742 -0.75 -4.88 -32.84
CA MET A 742 0.40 -4.26 -33.45
C MET A 742 1.66 -4.64 -32.66
N GLU A 743 2.69 -5.14 -33.34
CA GLU A 743 4.04 -5.25 -32.79
C GLU A 743 4.79 -3.95 -33.04
N ILE A 744 5.38 -3.39 -31.99
CA ILE A 744 6.11 -2.12 -32.05
C ILE A 744 7.49 -2.34 -31.45
N THR A 745 8.52 -2.19 -32.27
CA THR A 745 9.92 -2.31 -31.84
C THR A 745 10.51 -0.93 -31.62
N PHE A 746 10.92 -0.64 -30.38
CA PHE A 746 11.49 0.63 -29.97
C PHE A 746 13.00 0.54 -29.77
N ARG A 747 13.71 1.60 -30.19
CA ARG A 747 15.00 1.97 -29.60
C ARG A 747 14.76 2.58 -28.21
N LYS A 748 15.79 2.58 -27.37
CA LYS A 748 15.74 3.27 -26.07
C LYS A 748 15.39 4.75 -26.26
N GLY A 749 14.38 5.23 -25.53
CA GLY A 749 13.85 6.60 -25.65
C GLY A 749 12.94 6.82 -26.87
N GLY A 750 12.66 5.78 -27.65
CA GLY A 750 11.75 5.87 -28.79
C GLY A 750 10.29 6.07 -28.35
N SER A 751 9.47 6.63 -29.23
CA SER A 751 8.05 6.84 -29.00
C SER A 751 7.22 6.76 -30.27
N ILE A 752 5.94 6.44 -30.11
CA ILE A 752 4.94 6.46 -31.16
C ILE A 752 3.63 7.05 -30.62
N GLN A 753 2.94 7.83 -31.44
CA GLN A 753 1.58 8.25 -31.20
C GLN A 753 0.71 7.78 -32.37
N LEU A 754 -0.30 6.98 -32.04
CA LEU A 754 -1.32 6.47 -32.95
C LEU A 754 -2.61 7.24 -32.70
N ASN A 755 -3.20 7.76 -33.78
CA ASN A 755 -4.51 8.40 -33.73
C ASN A 755 -5.54 7.53 -34.45
N ASN A 756 -6.78 7.59 -33.98
CA ASN A 756 -7.92 6.98 -34.68
C ASN A 756 -8.15 7.68 -36.02
N GLY A 757 -8.28 6.89 -37.08
CA GLY A 757 -8.48 7.38 -38.45
C GLY A 757 -9.85 7.99 -38.73
N TYR A 758 -10.86 7.67 -37.91
CA TYR A 758 -12.29 7.96 -38.10
C TYR A 758 -12.82 7.58 -39.50
N GLU A 759 -13.80 6.68 -39.52
CA GLU A 759 -14.66 6.43 -40.69
C GLU A 759 -16.07 6.99 -40.44
#